data_AF-A0A414JL69-F1
#
_entry.id   AF-A0A414JL69-F1
#
_cell.length_a   1.000
_cell.length_b   1.000
_cell.length_c   1.000
_cell.angle_alpha   90.00
_cell.angle_beta   90.00
_cell.angle_gamma   90.00
#
_symmetry.space_group_name_H-M   'P 1'
#
loop_
_entity.id
_entity.type
_entity.pdbx_description
1 polymer ?
#
loop_
_entity_poly.entity_id
_entity_poly.type
_entity_poly.pdbx_seq_one_letter_code
_entity_poly.pdbx_strand_id
1 'polypeptide(L)'
;MAGGCVNLNAVGKVDATSGTFATWAEWEKIKYHWKVQSADTLNYRSGTEELMNLWGNLMFDPNTSNTTNGIINEGLIGQGERDIFEVALPGGRSFKYFLHPKSQTPVIIGSRMNCKVWHSAEKVIITDEAGTSYAFRPYAFVTSNAPLTYMLTSMTDVTGHTITLTYVTASCYSVPVMSEYYTVGTPPDNDYIKRNFTAGISQTCYLSKIETDTEEVIFEMGSREDRYPGTTGKLTNMKIKSKLDGKDVYSYQFNYDYFICPEQSVGGNYLSSDDYGSSSTIPTSVLRKRLKLLSVLRKNGTSQGEKHTFTYNEAVNLPYKTSFAIDYWGYYNGQQNTSTLTNRVHTLIPSLEGLTNVPLSGSTAVRNCSREYITANMLKKITYPTGGSVEFEFEPHTFVGDNRFISAEDLNKYDAQVKGVNTVNNNDLIVTPSATFTLPTTQVVTVDAQVNFPDYEVNQVTGSGTTLRKLGAGGSVIKSYKVTSQNTSGHVYHVNESFTLEAGDYVLTSTLSSAVTNQGYSTRNASSATLTYRGGGTAVNKDTLQKVGGGVRIKTITKKNNTGEVLERTGYLYESENHKTSGILMFSVKFYDDFNVRRGSYTTTPEGVIRPSTSYHTFRRFYAQAQTPPASTPNANPVGYSRVVKQRDFLDAGREELVFSNIAGQDYDATLLICLPTIMGDY
;
A
#
# COMPACT_ATOMS: atom_id res chain seq x y z
N MET A 1 -7.76 1.67 30.25
CA MET A 1 -7.18 1.10 29.01
C MET A 1 -6.29 -0.06 29.43
N ALA A 2 -6.70 -1.30 29.18
CA ALA A 2 -5.95 -2.49 29.59
C ALA A 2 -5.34 -3.12 28.33
N GLY A 3 -4.01 -3.13 28.24
CA GLY A 3 -3.28 -3.69 27.12
C GLY A 3 -1.82 -3.26 27.16
N GLY A 4 -0.94 -4.11 26.64
CA GLY A 4 0.49 -3.84 26.54
C GLY A 4 1.21 -5.01 25.88
N CYS A 5 2.35 -4.72 25.27
CA CYS A 5 3.20 -5.73 24.66
C CYS A 5 4.67 -5.33 24.73
N VAL A 6 5.55 -6.32 24.59
CA VAL A 6 6.96 -6.11 24.31
C VAL A 6 7.29 -6.83 23.01
N ASN A 7 7.62 -6.09 21.96
CA ASN A 7 7.92 -6.64 20.64
C ASN A 7 9.43 -6.70 20.44
N LEU A 8 9.93 -7.86 20.00
CA LEU A 8 11.31 -8.00 19.56
C LEU A 8 11.46 -7.55 18.12
N ASN A 9 12.26 -6.51 17.90
CA ASN A 9 12.81 -6.15 16.61
C ASN A 9 14.19 -6.79 16.45
N ALA A 10 14.23 -7.90 15.71
CA ALA A 10 15.42 -8.74 15.53
C ALA A 10 16.38 -8.17 14.47
N VAL A 11 16.93 -6.98 14.73
CA VAL A 11 17.79 -6.25 13.80
C VAL A 11 19.05 -7.05 13.48
N GLY A 12 19.77 -7.55 14.49
CA GLY A 12 20.97 -8.36 14.30
C GLY A 12 20.76 -9.87 14.47
N LYS A 13 19.54 -10.29 14.82
CA LYS A 13 19.11 -11.69 15.04
C LYS A 13 19.90 -12.42 16.13
N VAL A 14 20.49 -11.69 17.07
CA VAL A 14 21.31 -12.25 18.15
C VAL A 14 20.44 -12.89 19.24
N ASP A 15 19.26 -12.33 19.48
CA ASP A 15 18.34 -12.69 20.56
C ASP A 15 17.10 -13.46 20.05
N ALA A 16 16.99 -13.68 18.73
CA ALA A 16 15.71 -13.99 18.07
C ALA A 16 15.37 -15.46 17.79
N THR A 17 16.27 -16.45 17.76
CA THR A 17 15.96 -17.92 17.80
C THR A 17 17.15 -18.84 17.44
N SER A 18 16.95 -20.14 17.74
CA SER A 18 17.77 -21.36 17.71
C SER A 18 18.63 -21.73 16.45
N GLY A 19 19.23 -20.78 15.75
CA GLY A 19 20.26 -21.10 14.75
C GLY A 19 21.62 -21.39 15.39
N THR A 20 22.49 -22.11 14.67
CA THR A 20 23.93 -22.19 15.00
C THR A 20 24.60 -20.87 14.61
N PHE A 21 24.40 -19.84 15.43
CA PHE A 21 25.02 -18.53 15.26
C PHE A 21 26.27 -18.41 16.13
N ALA A 22 27.19 -17.53 15.73
CA ALA A 22 28.32 -17.18 16.55
C ALA A 22 27.84 -16.61 17.89
N THR A 23 28.30 -17.22 18.99
CA THR A 23 28.05 -16.74 20.35
C THR A 23 28.64 -15.33 20.53
N TRP A 24 28.16 -14.57 21.51
CA TRP A 24 28.77 -13.27 21.85
C TRP A 24 30.28 -13.41 22.14
N ALA A 25 30.71 -14.52 22.76
CA ALA A 25 32.11 -14.84 23.00
C ALA A 25 32.93 -15.07 21.70
N GLU A 26 32.28 -15.41 20.59
CA GLU A 26 32.90 -15.51 19.27
C GLU A 26 32.94 -14.16 18.55
N TRP A 27 31.91 -13.32 18.71
CA TRP A 27 31.94 -11.91 18.27
C TRP A 27 33.03 -11.09 18.99
N GLU A 28 33.32 -11.38 20.27
CA GLU A 28 34.42 -10.76 21.03
C GLU A 28 35.82 -11.10 20.48
N LYS A 29 35.97 -12.15 19.65
CA LYS A 29 37.26 -12.52 19.04
C LYS A 29 37.67 -11.58 17.89
N ILE A 30 36.76 -10.74 17.42
CA ILE A 30 37.07 -9.65 16.49
C ILE A 30 37.94 -8.63 17.22
N LYS A 31 39.21 -8.48 16.82
CA LYS A 31 40.08 -7.41 17.30
C LYS A 31 39.60 -6.07 16.73
N TYR A 32 38.78 -5.38 17.50
CA TYR A 32 38.36 -4.02 17.20
C TYR A 32 39.54 -3.03 17.30
N HIS A 33 39.69 -2.15 16.31
CA HIS A 33 40.15 -0.80 16.61
C HIS A 33 38.99 -0.01 17.24
N TRP A 34 38.71 -0.24 18.53
CA TRP A 34 38.11 0.82 19.36
C TRP A 34 39.19 1.89 19.54
N LYS A 35 39.58 2.59 18.45
CA LYS A 35 40.08 3.94 18.65
C LYS A 35 38.86 4.74 19.10
N VAL A 36 38.65 4.70 20.40
CA VAL A 36 38.15 5.83 21.16
C VAL A 36 38.96 7.03 20.67
N GLN A 37 38.49 7.71 19.62
CA GLN A 37 38.80 9.12 19.52
C GLN A 37 38.24 9.68 20.82
N SER A 38 39.13 10.20 21.64
CA SER A 38 38.89 10.68 22.99
C SER A 38 37.74 11.70 23.01
N ALA A 39 36.51 11.20 23.07
CA ALA A 39 35.26 11.87 23.42
C ALA A 39 34.07 10.90 23.21
N ASP A 40 34.19 9.63 23.63
CA ASP A 40 33.00 8.78 23.80
C ASP A 40 32.36 9.10 25.16
N THR A 41 31.88 10.34 25.26
CA THR A 41 30.89 10.80 26.24
C THR A 41 29.49 10.65 25.65
N LEU A 42 29.26 9.67 24.78
CA LEU A 42 27.92 9.32 24.31
C LEU A 42 27.12 8.75 25.48
N ASN A 43 26.46 9.68 26.16
CA ASN A 43 25.50 9.40 27.20
C ASN A 43 24.34 8.68 26.50
N TYR A 44 24.30 7.34 26.59
CA TYR A 44 23.22 6.48 26.07
C TYR A 44 21.82 6.90 26.53
N ARG A 45 21.77 7.80 27.52
CA ARG A 45 20.59 8.46 28.08
C ARG A 45 20.13 9.73 27.32
N SER A 46 20.88 10.20 26.33
CA SER A 46 20.60 11.42 25.55
C SER A 46 20.87 11.30 24.05
N GLY A 47 21.24 10.12 23.53
CA GLY A 47 21.57 9.92 22.11
C GLY A 47 20.36 9.58 21.22
N THR A 48 20.44 9.93 19.94
CA THR A 48 19.47 9.59 18.89
C THR A 48 19.65 8.15 18.40
N GLU A 49 18.56 7.50 17.95
CA GLU A 49 18.52 6.09 17.50
C GLU A 49 19.51 5.79 16.36
N GLU A 50 19.75 6.75 15.46
CA GLU A 50 20.74 6.63 14.38
C GLU A 50 22.18 6.40 14.88
N LEU A 51 22.55 6.96 16.03
CA LEU A 51 23.89 6.77 16.61
C LEU A 51 24.04 5.37 17.24
N MET A 52 22.93 4.70 17.55
CA MET A 52 22.90 3.33 18.08
C MET A 52 23.01 2.28 16.96
N ASN A 53 22.52 2.60 15.75
CA ASN A 53 22.65 1.76 14.55
C ASN A 53 24.05 1.83 13.91
N LEU A 54 24.90 2.78 14.30
CA LEU A 54 26.29 2.89 13.82
C LEU A 54 27.27 1.93 14.50
N TRP A 55 26.80 1.06 15.41
CA TRP A 55 27.60 0.01 16.07
C TRP A 55 28.00 -1.16 15.14
N GLY A 56 27.77 -1.05 13.82
CA GLY A 56 28.05 -2.06 12.81
C GLY A 56 29.22 -1.77 11.84
N ASN A 57 30.00 -0.69 12.01
CA ASN A 57 31.19 -0.48 11.17
C ASN A 57 32.32 -1.43 11.58
N LEU A 58 32.25 -2.68 11.12
CA LEU A 58 33.30 -3.67 11.22
C LEU A 58 34.50 -3.23 10.38
N MET A 59 35.55 -2.72 11.04
CA MET A 59 36.85 -2.50 10.41
C MET A 59 37.66 -3.79 10.52
N PHE A 60 37.81 -4.50 9.40
CA PHE A 60 38.60 -5.72 9.29
C PHE A 60 40.05 -5.40 8.93
N ASP A 61 41.00 -5.86 9.76
CA ASP A 61 42.42 -5.94 9.39
C ASP A 61 42.74 -7.37 8.94
N PRO A 62 42.94 -7.62 7.62
CA PRO A 62 43.25 -8.94 7.09
C PRO A 62 44.53 -9.56 7.66
N ASN A 63 45.41 -8.76 8.27
CA ASN A 63 46.73 -9.22 8.67
C ASN A 63 46.84 -9.61 10.16
N THR A 64 45.85 -9.27 11.00
CA THR A 64 45.95 -9.45 12.47
C THR A 64 44.73 -10.11 13.14
N SER A 65 43.66 -10.38 12.38
CA SER A 65 42.41 -10.95 12.87
C SER A 65 42.45 -12.50 12.91
N ASN A 66 42.11 -13.09 14.06
CA ASN A 66 41.83 -14.53 14.21
C ASN A 66 40.33 -14.86 14.00
N THR A 67 39.57 -13.94 13.40
CA THR A 67 38.12 -14.09 13.18
C THR A 67 37.85 -15.08 12.03
N THR A 68 36.89 -15.99 12.22
CA THR A 68 36.53 -16.99 11.20
C THR A 68 35.73 -16.36 10.06
N ASN A 69 35.85 -16.91 8.84
CA ASN A 69 35.09 -16.45 7.66
C ASN A 69 33.57 -16.46 7.87
N GLY A 70 33.05 -17.32 8.75
CA GLY A 70 31.63 -17.36 9.11
C GLY A 70 31.15 -16.06 9.75
N ILE A 71 31.86 -15.57 10.77
CA ILE A 71 31.52 -14.34 11.51
C ILE A 71 31.60 -13.11 10.61
N ILE A 72 32.59 -13.07 9.71
CA ILE A 72 32.75 -11.98 8.73
C ILE A 72 31.56 -11.95 7.76
N ASN A 73 31.15 -13.11 7.26
CA ASN A 73 30.00 -13.21 6.35
C ASN A 73 28.68 -12.86 7.05
N GLU A 74 28.51 -13.25 8.32
CA GLU A 74 27.35 -12.88 9.14
C GLU A 74 27.27 -11.36 9.37
N GLY A 75 28.40 -10.72 9.72
CA GLY A 75 28.47 -9.26 9.89
C GLY A 75 28.19 -8.47 8.60
N LEU A 76 28.66 -8.95 7.45
CA LEU A 76 28.43 -8.30 6.14
C LEU A 76 26.95 -8.28 5.70
N ILE A 77 26.12 -9.18 6.25
CA ILE A 77 24.68 -9.20 6.00
C ILE A 77 23.87 -8.56 7.14
N GLY A 78 24.51 -7.76 7.99
CA GLY A 78 23.88 -7.01 9.09
C GLY A 78 23.61 -7.83 10.36
N GLN A 79 24.17 -9.03 10.51
CA GLN A 79 24.02 -9.82 11.74
C GLN A 79 25.03 -9.39 12.81
N GLY A 80 24.64 -9.48 14.08
CA GLY A 80 25.46 -9.04 15.22
C GLY A 80 25.09 -7.65 15.78
N GLU A 81 24.20 -6.91 15.12
CA GLU A 81 23.56 -5.73 15.69
C GLU A 81 22.67 -6.10 16.90
N ARG A 82 22.33 -5.12 17.74
CA ARG A 82 21.49 -5.38 18.92
C ARG A 82 20.05 -5.60 18.48
N ASP A 83 19.42 -6.64 19.02
CA ASP A 83 17.98 -6.73 18.91
C ASP A 83 17.33 -5.76 19.89
N ILE A 84 16.35 -5.02 19.40
CA ILE A 84 15.68 -3.95 20.13
C ILE A 84 14.32 -4.45 20.60
N PHE A 85 14.03 -4.26 21.89
CA PHE A 85 12.73 -4.55 22.47
C PHE A 85 11.93 -3.26 22.58
N GLU A 86 10.78 -3.23 21.93
CA GLU A 86 9.84 -2.11 21.97
C GLU A 86 8.73 -2.39 22.98
N VAL A 87 8.61 -1.54 24.00
CA VAL A 87 7.64 -1.68 25.07
C VAL A 87 6.47 -0.73 24.84
N ALA A 88 5.26 -1.28 24.91
CA ALA A 88 4.03 -0.51 25.09
C ALA A 88 3.35 -0.91 26.41
N LEU A 89 3.20 0.08 27.31
CA LEU A 89 2.50 -0.06 28.57
C LEU A 89 1.09 0.55 28.50
N PRO A 90 0.18 0.13 29.41
CA PRO A 90 -1.08 0.83 29.62
C PRO A 90 -0.89 2.32 29.87
N GLY A 91 -1.81 3.13 29.34
CA GLY A 91 -1.77 4.59 29.49
C GLY A 91 -0.93 5.32 28.44
N GLY A 92 -0.50 4.67 27.36
CA GLY A 92 0.22 5.31 26.24
C GLY A 92 1.74 5.41 26.44
N ARG A 93 2.24 5.00 27.61
CA ARG A 93 3.67 4.97 27.90
C ARG A 93 4.37 3.93 27.02
N SER A 94 5.46 4.33 26.37
CA SER A 94 6.29 3.45 25.56
C SER A 94 7.76 3.79 25.68
N PHE A 95 8.63 2.79 25.50
CA PHE A 95 10.08 2.98 25.48
C PHE A 95 10.75 1.80 24.79
N LYS A 96 12.04 1.94 24.47
CA LYS A 96 12.85 0.88 23.88
C LYS A 96 13.93 0.44 24.87
N TYR A 97 14.30 -0.83 24.84
CA TYR A 97 15.48 -1.34 25.55
C TYR A 97 16.17 -2.43 24.73
N PHE A 98 17.43 -2.72 25.03
CA PHE A 98 18.14 -3.87 24.49
C PHE A 98 18.76 -4.68 25.62
N LEU A 99 19.15 -5.93 25.36
CA LEU A 99 19.90 -6.74 26.33
C LEU A 99 21.39 -6.45 26.20
N HIS A 100 22.03 -6.09 27.31
CA HIS A 100 23.47 -5.88 27.31
C HIS A 100 24.17 -7.18 26.87
N PRO A 101 25.08 -7.13 25.89
CA PRO A 101 25.70 -8.31 25.26
C PRO A 101 26.19 -9.38 26.23
N LYS A 102 26.93 -8.90 27.23
CA LYS A 102 27.75 -9.71 28.12
C LYS A 102 27.00 -10.15 29.38
N SER A 103 26.29 -9.22 30.01
CA SER A 103 25.56 -9.44 31.25
C SER A 103 24.11 -9.84 31.03
N GLN A 104 23.59 -9.73 29.81
CA GLN A 104 22.18 -9.97 29.46
C GLN A 104 21.21 -9.09 30.26
N THR A 105 21.70 -7.98 30.81
CA THR A 105 20.90 -7.02 31.60
C THR A 105 20.21 -6.01 30.69
N PRO A 106 18.91 -5.72 30.87
CA PRO A 106 18.21 -4.71 30.08
C PRO A 106 18.81 -3.31 30.19
N VAL A 107 18.94 -2.60 29.07
CA VAL A 107 19.40 -1.20 28.99
C VAL A 107 18.37 -0.37 28.22
N ILE A 108 17.75 0.61 28.89
CA ILE A 108 16.74 1.51 28.30
C ILE A 108 17.42 2.54 27.38
N ILE A 109 16.81 2.77 26.21
CA ILE A 109 17.26 3.73 25.19
C ILE A 109 16.49 5.06 25.35
N GLY A 110 17.19 6.18 25.25
CA GLY A 110 16.59 7.53 25.27
C GLY A 110 16.40 8.13 26.67
N SER A 111 15.52 9.14 26.77
CA SER A 111 15.20 9.84 28.01
C SER A 111 14.82 8.86 29.12
N ARG A 112 15.34 9.06 30.34
CA ARG A 112 15.11 8.15 31.47
C ARG A 112 13.63 8.06 31.80
N MET A 113 12.97 7.01 31.33
CA MET A 113 11.77 6.49 31.97
C MET A 113 12.20 5.87 33.29
N ASN A 114 11.55 6.25 34.40
CA ASN A 114 11.80 5.69 35.73
C ASN A 114 11.23 4.26 35.88
N CYS A 115 11.45 3.43 34.86
CA CYS A 115 11.00 2.05 34.82
C CYS A 115 12.18 1.11 35.12
N LYS A 116 11.92 0.02 35.84
CA LYS A 116 12.83 -1.11 35.99
C LYS A 116 12.38 -2.24 35.06
N VAL A 117 13.32 -2.81 34.32
CA VAL A 117 13.05 -3.93 33.41
C VAL A 117 13.80 -5.16 33.90
N TRP A 118 13.08 -6.27 34.01
CA TRP A 118 13.62 -7.60 34.19
C TRP A 118 13.18 -8.46 33.00
N HIS A 119 14.11 -9.22 32.42
CA HIS A 119 13.89 -9.96 31.18
C HIS A 119 14.41 -11.39 31.29
N SER A 120 13.61 -12.35 30.82
CA SER A 120 14.02 -13.71 30.48
C SER A 120 13.27 -14.22 29.25
N ALA A 121 13.71 -15.36 28.71
CA ALA A 121 13.03 -16.02 27.59
C ALA A 121 11.53 -16.30 27.87
N GLU A 122 11.17 -16.60 29.13
CA GLU A 122 9.80 -16.98 29.50
C GLU A 122 8.93 -15.82 29.98
N LYS A 123 9.53 -14.68 30.34
CA LYS A 123 8.79 -13.58 30.97
C LYS A 123 9.56 -12.27 30.92
N VAL A 124 8.82 -11.17 30.72
CA VAL A 124 9.33 -9.81 30.96
C VAL A 124 8.54 -9.18 32.09
N ILE A 125 9.21 -8.48 33.00
CA ILE A 125 8.57 -7.71 34.08
C ILE A 125 9.06 -6.27 33.99
N ILE A 126 8.11 -5.34 33.97
CA ILE A 126 8.40 -3.91 33.96
C ILE A 126 7.74 -3.31 35.18
N THR A 127 8.49 -2.58 35.99
CA THR A 127 7.95 -1.85 37.15
C THR A 127 8.08 -0.37 36.88
N ASP A 128 6.96 0.36 36.92
CA ASP A 128 6.98 1.81 36.70
C ASP A 128 7.37 2.59 37.97
N GLU A 129 7.43 3.91 37.84
CA GLU A 129 7.83 4.81 38.92
C GLU A 129 6.87 4.82 40.11
N ALA A 130 5.60 4.48 39.87
CA ALA A 130 4.60 4.33 40.92
C ALA A 130 4.71 2.97 41.64
N GLY A 131 5.61 2.09 41.20
CA GLY A 131 5.80 0.75 41.74
C GLY A 131 4.83 -0.29 41.17
N THR A 132 4.01 0.05 40.18
CA THR A 132 3.11 -0.90 39.52
C THR A 132 3.92 -1.84 38.65
N SER A 133 3.69 -3.15 38.82
CA SER A 133 4.38 -4.21 38.10
C SER A 133 3.54 -4.74 36.94
N TYR A 134 4.13 -4.79 35.74
CA TYR A 134 3.56 -5.28 34.50
C TYR A 134 4.27 -6.57 34.09
N ALA A 135 3.56 -7.69 34.04
CA ALA A 135 4.14 -8.98 33.66
C ALA A 135 3.68 -9.39 32.26
N PHE A 136 4.65 -9.73 31.40
CA PHE A 136 4.45 -10.15 30.03
C PHE A 136 4.95 -11.58 29.83
N ARG A 137 4.26 -12.35 28.98
CA ARG A 137 4.65 -13.72 28.63
C ARG A 137 4.81 -13.88 27.12
N PRO A 138 5.77 -14.71 26.66
CA PRO A 138 6.01 -14.90 25.24
C PRO A 138 4.77 -15.51 24.60
N TYR A 139 4.45 -14.95 23.44
CA TYR A 139 3.46 -15.47 22.53
C TYR A 139 4.19 -15.73 21.22
N ALA A 140 4.61 -16.97 21.01
CA ALA A 140 5.34 -17.38 19.82
C ALA A 140 4.36 -17.64 18.66
N PHE A 141 4.59 -16.98 17.53
CA PHE A 141 3.93 -17.35 16.28
C PHE A 141 4.59 -18.62 15.72
N VAL A 142 3.82 -19.45 15.01
CA VAL A 142 4.22 -20.81 14.60
C VAL A 142 5.33 -20.86 13.54
N THR A 143 5.81 -19.73 13.01
CA THR A 143 6.87 -19.73 11.98
C THR A 143 8.23 -19.41 12.59
N SER A 144 9.25 -20.15 12.15
CA SER A 144 10.64 -20.09 12.62
C SER A 144 11.35 -18.73 12.48
N ASN A 145 10.67 -17.74 11.90
CA ASN A 145 11.20 -16.40 11.58
C ASN A 145 10.29 -15.27 12.11
N ALA A 146 9.27 -15.56 12.93
CA ALA A 146 8.37 -14.52 13.42
C ALA A 146 8.98 -13.76 14.62
N PRO A 147 8.80 -12.44 14.70
CA PRO A 147 9.28 -11.65 15.84
C PRO A 147 8.60 -12.13 17.12
N LEU A 148 9.41 -12.40 18.15
CA LEU A 148 8.92 -12.79 19.46
C LEU A 148 8.16 -11.62 20.08
N THR A 149 6.88 -11.82 20.41
CA THR A 149 6.05 -10.82 21.09
C THR A 149 5.72 -11.31 22.49
N TYR A 150 5.93 -10.50 23.51
CA TYR A 150 5.47 -10.76 24.87
C TYR A 150 4.20 -9.99 25.15
N MET A 151 3.10 -10.70 25.46
CA MET A 151 1.80 -10.10 25.74
C MET A 151 1.64 -9.81 27.24
N LEU A 152 1.08 -8.66 27.60
CA LEU A 152 0.78 -8.33 28.99
C LEU A 152 -0.25 -9.30 29.57
N THR A 153 0.12 -10.06 30.59
CA THR A 153 -0.74 -11.05 31.26
C THR A 153 -1.24 -10.62 32.63
N SER A 154 -0.50 -9.75 33.33
CA SER A 154 -0.96 -9.22 34.61
C SER A 154 -0.39 -7.85 34.95
N MET A 155 -1.14 -7.10 35.74
CA MET A 155 -0.72 -5.86 36.37
C MET A 155 -0.98 -5.96 37.86
N THR A 156 -0.01 -5.61 38.69
CA THR A 156 -0.14 -5.64 40.15
C THR A 156 0.34 -4.31 40.70
N ASP A 157 -0.51 -3.64 41.46
CA ASP A 157 -0.14 -2.38 42.11
C ASP A 157 0.65 -2.63 43.41
N VAL A 158 1.08 -1.55 44.06
CA VAL A 158 1.86 -1.62 45.31
C VAL A 158 1.08 -2.16 46.51
N THR A 159 -0.26 -2.22 46.42
CA THR A 159 -1.14 -2.74 47.48
C THR A 159 -1.48 -4.22 47.28
N GLY A 160 -1.11 -4.80 46.13
CA GLY A 160 -1.33 -6.20 45.79
C GLY A 160 -2.58 -6.45 44.94
N HIS A 161 -3.37 -5.42 44.63
CA HIS A 161 -4.52 -5.56 43.72
C HIS A 161 -4.03 -5.92 42.32
N THR A 162 -4.68 -6.92 41.73
CA THR A 162 -4.21 -7.51 40.47
C THR A 162 -5.27 -7.43 39.38
N ILE A 163 -4.83 -7.07 38.17
CA ILE A 163 -5.59 -7.20 36.94
C ILE A 163 -4.93 -8.31 36.10
N THR A 164 -5.69 -9.33 35.74
CA THR A 164 -5.24 -10.44 34.90
C THR A 164 -5.85 -10.36 33.51
N LEU A 165 -5.06 -10.65 32.48
CA LEU A 165 -5.49 -10.66 31.07
C LEU A 165 -5.30 -12.07 30.49
N THR A 166 -6.38 -12.64 29.97
CA THR A 166 -6.39 -13.96 29.34
C THR A 166 -6.60 -13.81 27.85
N TYR A 167 -5.82 -14.56 27.07
CA TYR A 167 -5.86 -14.53 25.62
C TYR A 167 -6.28 -15.88 25.03
N VAL A 168 -6.90 -15.84 23.86
CA VAL A 168 -7.18 -17.01 23.02
C VAL A 168 -6.48 -16.87 21.68
N THR A 169 -5.94 -17.98 21.17
CA THR A 169 -5.32 -18.03 19.86
C THR A 169 -6.37 -18.23 18.77
N ALA A 170 -6.23 -17.49 17.69
CA ALA A 170 -7.04 -17.66 16.49
C ALA A 170 -6.17 -17.73 15.24
N SER A 171 -6.54 -18.59 14.30
CA SER A 171 -5.88 -18.72 13.00
C SER A 171 -6.55 -17.82 11.99
N CYS A 172 -5.75 -17.01 11.30
CA CYS A 172 -6.18 -16.12 10.24
C CYS A 172 -5.48 -16.48 8.93
N TYR A 173 -6.26 -16.52 7.85
CA TYR A 173 -5.80 -16.80 6.51
C TYR A 173 -5.78 -15.49 5.73
N SER A 174 -4.64 -15.13 5.17
CA SER A 174 -4.53 -13.94 4.32
C SER A 174 -5.13 -14.21 2.94
N VAL A 175 -5.82 -13.21 2.39
CA VAL A 175 -6.06 -13.19 0.94
C VAL A 175 -4.68 -13.08 0.27
N PRO A 176 -4.36 -13.87 -0.77
CA PRO A 176 -3.07 -13.80 -1.42
C PRO A 176 -2.74 -12.38 -1.87
N VAL A 177 -1.55 -11.92 -1.51
CA VAL A 177 -0.99 -10.63 -1.93
C VAL A 177 -0.18 -10.86 -3.19
N MET A 178 -0.43 -10.05 -4.21
CA MET A 178 0.32 -10.08 -5.45
C MET A 178 1.49 -9.09 -5.40
N SER A 179 2.68 -9.55 -5.74
CA SER A 179 3.82 -8.71 -6.13
C SER A 179 4.08 -8.89 -7.62
N GLU A 180 4.48 -7.81 -8.28
CA GLU A 180 4.83 -7.76 -9.69
C GLU A 180 6.17 -7.03 -9.82
N TYR A 181 7.06 -7.54 -10.66
CA TYR A 181 8.25 -6.79 -11.03
C TYR A 181 8.50 -6.84 -12.52
N TYR A 182 9.05 -5.75 -13.03
CA TYR A 182 9.45 -5.57 -14.42
C TYR A 182 10.94 -5.27 -14.46
N THR A 183 11.73 -6.11 -15.14
CA THR A 183 13.17 -5.88 -15.30
C THR A 183 13.45 -5.44 -16.72
N VAL A 184 14.19 -4.33 -16.89
CA VAL A 184 14.73 -3.86 -18.16
C VAL A 184 16.23 -4.11 -18.17
N GLY A 185 16.74 -4.79 -19.20
CA GLY A 185 18.16 -5.15 -19.33
C GLY A 185 18.85 -4.47 -20.51
N THR A 186 20.16 -4.28 -20.42
CA THR A 186 20.99 -3.86 -21.58
C THR A 186 22.15 -4.85 -21.78
N PRO A 187 22.36 -5.43 -23.00
CA PRO A 187 21.60 -5.24 -24.25
C PRO A 187 20.14 -5.78 -24.20
N PRO A 188 19.24 -5.39 -25.14
CA PRO A 188 17.78 -5.42 -25.02
C PRO A 188 17.04 -6.78 -24.91
N ASP A 189 17.75 -7.90 -24.75
CA ASP A 189 17.15 -9.24 -24.88
C ASP A 189 16.65 -9.87 -23.56
N ASN A 190 16.48 -9.09 -22.48
CA ASN A 190 16.18 -9.64 -21.14
C ASN A 190 15.00 -8.98 -20.41
N ASP A 191 14.11 -8.31 -21.12
CA ASP A 191 12.92 -7.74 -20.49
C ASP A 191 12.04 -8.86 -19.94
N TYR A 192 11.82 -8.86 -18.63
CA TYR A 192 11.15 -9.96 -17.95
C TYR A 192 10.20 -9.44 -16.88
N ILE A 193 8.98 -9.97 -16.92
CA ILE A 193 7.90 -9.64 -16.00
C ILE A 193 7.58 -10.88 -15.20
N LYS A 194 7.47 -10.71 -13.89
CA LYS A 194 7.02 -11.79 -13.01
C LYS A 194 5.98 -11.29 -12.04
N ARG A 195 4.98 -12.12 -11.80
CA ARG A 195 4.11 -12.01 -10.64
C ARG A 195 4.42 -13.11 -9.66
N ASN A 196 4.49 -12.76 -8.38
CA ASN A 196 4.48 -13.72 -7.30
C ASN A 196 3.25 -13.46 -6.44
N PHE A 197 2.61 -14.54 -6.01
CA PHE A 197 1.50 -14.50 -5.08
C PHE A 197 1.94 -15.10 -3.77
N THR A 198 1.73 -14.37 -2.68
CA THR A 198 2.09 -14.81 -1.35
C THR A 198 0.83 -14.89 -0.50
N ALA A 199 0.56 -16.07 0.03
CA ALA A 199 -0.49 -16.31 1.01
C ALA A 199 0.15 -16.93 2.26
N GLY A 200 -0.39 -16.58 3.43
CA GLY A 200 0.10 -17.07 4.70
C GLY A 200 -1.04 -17.43 5.64
N ILE A 201 -0.78 -18.40 6.51
CA ILE A 201 -1.54 -18.61 7.72
C ILE A 201 -0.77 -17.91 8.83
N SER A 202 -1.42 -16.98 9.52
CA SER A 202 -0.87 -16.40 10.75
C SER A 202 -1.79 -16.72 11.91
N GLN A 203 -1.21 -16.86 13.09
CA GLN A 203 -1.98 -16.89 14.33
C GLN A 203 -2.03 -15.49 14.90
N THR A 204 -3.13 -15.14 15.54
CA THR A 204 -3.30 -13.90 16.29
C THR A 204 -3.87 -14.24 17.66
N CYS A 205 -3.51 -13.47 18.68
CA CYS A 205 -4.17 -13.55 19.98
C CYS A 205 -5.32 -12.55 20.06
N TYR A 206 -6.40 -12.93 20.73
CA TYR A 206 -7.47 -12.04 21.15
C TYR A 206 -7.56 -12.04 22.66
N LEU A 207 -7.73 -10.86 23.25
CA LEU A 207 -8.10 -10.75 24.66
C LEU A 207 -9.50 -11.36 24.83
N SER A 208 -9.59 -12.44 25.60
CA SER A 208 -10.86 -13.13 25.87
C SER A 208 -11.47 -12.75 27.20
N LYS A 209 -10.63 -12.39 28.18
CA LYS A 209 -11.07 -12.03 29.52
C LYS A 209 -10.10 -11.07 30.20
N ILE A 210 -10.64 -10.08 30.92
CA ILE A 210 -9.93 -9.29 31.93
C ILE A 210 -10.56 -9.63 33.27
N GLU A 211 -9.73 -9.79 34.30
CA GLU A 211 -10.20 -10.09 35.64
C GLU A 211 -9.54 -9.15 36.64
N THR A 212 -10.35 -8.48 37.47
CA THR A 212 -9.90 -7.71 38.63
C THR A 212 -10.31 -8.44 39.91
N ASP A 213 -10.05 -7.85 41.07
CA ASP A 213 -10.50 -8.41 42.35
C ASP A 213 -12.04 -8.41 42.48
N THR A 214 -12.72 -7.47 41.83
CA THR A 214 -14.16 -7.25 41.98
C THR A 214 -14.98 -7.57 40.73
N GLU A 215 -14.36 -7.59 39.55
CA GLU A 215 -15.05 -7.68 38.27
C GLU A 215 -14.39 -8.65 37.31
N GLU A 216 -15.21 -9.18 36.40
CA GLU A 216 -14.80 -9.97 35.24
C GLU A 216 -15.34 -9.32 33.97
N VAL A 217 -14.47 -9.06 33.01
CA VAL A 217 -14.83 -8.58 31.67
C VAL A 217 -14.62 -9.71 30.68
N ILE A 218 -15.68 -10.15 30.00
CA ILE A 218 -15.67 -11.25 29.03
C ILE A 218 -15.88 -10.70 27.62
N PHE A 219 -15.04 -11.11 26.68
CA PHE A 219 -15.14 -10.77 25.26
C PHE A 219 -15.65 -11.97 24.47
N GLU A 220 -16.84 -11.84 23.88
CA GLU A 220 -17.47 -12.88 23.06
C GLU A 220 -17.24 -12.60 21.58
N MET A 221 -16.77 -13.60 20.85
CA MET A 221 -16.46 -13.50 19.42
C MET A 221 -17.50 -14.23 18.58
N GLY A 222 -17.85 -13.66 17.43
CA GLY A 222 -18.73 -14.28 16.42
C GLY A 222 -18.05 -14.43 15.07
N SER A 223 -18.67 -15.17 14.15
CA SER A 223 -18.12 -15.46 12.82
C SER A 223 -18.12 -14.23 11.89
N ARG A 224 -17.33 -14.34 10.82
CA ARG A 224 -17.17 -13.34 9.76
C ARG A 224 -17.23 -13.99 8.39
N GLU A 225 -17.87 -13.32 7.44
CA GLU A 225 -18.03 -13.78 6.05
C GLU A 225 -16.97 -13.19 5.11
N ASP A 226 -16.33 -12.11 5.55
CA ASP A 226 -15.32 -11.38 4.79
C ASP A 226 -13.90 -11.93 4.98
N ARG A 227 -13.78 -13.12 5.57
CA ARG A 227 -12.51 -13.85 5.74
C ARG A 227 -12.68 -15.31 5.36
N TYR A 228 -11.60 -15.90 4.86
CA TYR A 228 -11.52 -17.33 4.57
C TYR A 228 -11.74 -18.14 5.86
N PRO A 229 -12.34 -19.34 5.83
CA PRO A 229 -12.68 -20.12 7.03
C PRO A 229 -11.48 -20.29 7.98
N GLY A 230 -11.66 -19.83 9.22
CA GLY A 230 -10.68 -19.84 10.31
C GLY A 230 -11.36 -19.47 11.64
N THR A 231 -10.61 -19.38 12.73
CA THR A 231 -11.18 -19.07 14.07
C THR A 231 -11.20 -17.58 14.41
N THR A 232 -10.74 -16.69 13.51
CA THR A 232 -10.84 -15.24 13.74
C THR A 232 -12.27 -14.73 13.61
N GLY A 233 -12.73 -14.01 14.63
CA GLY A 233 -14.09 -13.49 14.70
C GLY A 233 -14.21 -11.97 14.72
N LYS A 234 -15.44 -11.50 14.87
CA LYS A 234 -15.81 -10.12 15.25
C LYS A 234 -16.23 -10.11 16.72
N LEU A 235 -15.90 -9.08 17.48
CA LEU A 235 -16.40 -8.92 18.85
C LEU A 235 -17.91 -8.70 18.79
N THR A 236 -18.71 -9.64 19.30
CA THR A 236 -20.18 -9.55 19.31
C THR A 236 -20.70 -8.96 20.61
N ASN A 237 -20.12 -9.37 21.74
CA ASN A 237 -20.45 -8.84 23.04
C ASN A 237 -19.21 -8.59 23.90
N MET A 238 -19.29 -7.57 24.76
CA MET A 238 -18.42 -7.41 25.92
C MET A 238 -19.31 -7.37 27.17
N LYS A 239 -19.10 -8.29 28.11
CA LYS A 239 -19.90 -8.40 29.34
C LYS A 239 -19.03 -8.08 30.54
N ILE A 240 -19.51 -7.23 31.43
CA ILE A 240 -18.87 -6.89 32.70
C ILE A 240 -19.73 -7.49 33.80
N LYS A 241 -19.13 -8.38 34.59
CA LYS A 241 -19.79 -9.08 35.69
C LYS A 241 -19.15 -8.74 37.01
N SER A 242 -19.98 -8.56 38.03
CA SER A 242 -19.54 -8.49 39.40
C SER A 242 -19.11 -9.88 39.88
N LYS A 243 -17.92 -10.00 40.46
CA LYS A 243 -17.47 -11.25 41.11
C LYS A 243 -18.18 -11.50 42.44
N LEU A 244 -18.75 -10.46 43.05
CA LEU A 244 -19.42 -10.56 44.34
C LEU A 244 -20.72 -11.38 44.25
N ASP A 245 -21.52 -11.14 43.21
CA ASP A 245 -22.85 -11.75 43.04
C ASP A 245 -23.09 -12.38 41.66
N GLY A 246 -22.10 -12.34 40.76
CA GLY A 246 -22.15 -12.93 39.42
C GLY A 246 -23.06 -12.20 38.44
N LYS A 247 -23.63 -11.05 38.82
CA LYS A 247 -24.59 -10.32 37.96
C LYS A 247 -23.89 -9.48 36.91
N ASP A 248 -24.55 -9.34 35.76
CA ASP A 248 -24.14 -8.43 34.71
C ASP A 248 -24.28 -6.98 35.21
N VAL A 249 -23.16 -6.27 35.30
CA VAL A 249 -23.09 -4.84 35.60
C VAL A 249 -23.38 -4.04 34.34
N TYR A 250 -22.67 -4.36 33.26
CA TYR A 250 -22.91 -3.80 31.93
C TYR A 250 -22.70 -4.85 30.86
N SER A 251 -23.43 -4.74 29.76
CA SER A 251 -23.14 -5.46 28.53
C SER A 251 -23.09 -4.50 27.34
N TYR A 252 -22.20 -4.76 26.40
CA TYR A 252 -22.05 -4.02 25.17
C TYR A 252 -22.26 -4.97 24.02
N GLN A 253 -23.28 -4.73 23.21
CA GLN A 253 -23.59 -5.49 22.02
C GLN A 253 -23.12 -4.73 20.78
N PHE A 254 -22.32 -5.38 19.94
CA PHE A 254 -21.77 -4.82 18.72
C PHE A 254 -22.55 -5.34 17.51
N ASN A 255 -23.19 -4.43 16.79
CA ASN A 255 -24.01 -4.77 15.62
C ASN A 255 -23.26 -4.41 14.35
N TYR A 256 -23.18 -5.35 13.42
CA TYR A 256 -22.40 -5.20 12.19
C TYR A 256 -23.23 -5.47 10.94
N ASP A 257 -22.71 -4.96 9.84
CA ASP A 257 -23.04 -5.31 8.47
C ASP A 257 -21.72 -5.38 7.68
N TYR A 258 -21.77 -5.31 6.35
CA TYR A 258 -20.60 -5.27 5.49
C TYR A 258 -20.65 -4.10 4.51
N PHE A 259 -19.51 -3.45 4.30
CA PHE A 259 -19.25 -2.75 3.04
C PHE A 259 -19.12 -3.79 1.95
N ILE A 260 -19.83 -3.58 0.84
CA ILE A 260 -19.88 -4.53 -0.28
C ILE A 260 -19.30 -3.84 -1.51
N CYS A 261 -18.27 -4.47 -2.09
CA CYS A 261 -17.74 -4.08 -3.39
C CYS A 261 -18.84 -4.19 -4.47
N PRO A 262 -19.06 -3.15 -5.30
CA PRO A 262 -19.94 -3.20 -6.46
C PRO A 262 -19.61 -4.36 -7.42
N GLU A 263 -20.58 -4.80 -8.22
CA GLU A 263 -20.38 -5.93 -9.14
C GLU A 263 -19.35 -5.63 -10.24
N GLN A 264 -19.36 -4.40 -10.77
CA GLN A 264 -18.34 -3.91 -11.69
C GLN A 264 -17.28 -3.14 -10.90
N SER A 265 -16.33 -3.88 -10.30
CA SER A 265 -15.22 -3.28 -9.57
C SER A 265 -14.14 -2.76 -10.51
N VAL A 266 -13.67 -1.54 -10.25
CA VAL A 266 -12.48 -0.98 -10.91
C VAL A 266 -11.25 -1.82 -10.57
N GLY A 267 -10.35 -1.97 -11.56
CA GLY A 267 -9.07 -2.65 -11.40
C GLY A 267 -9.18 -4.17 -11.30
N GLY A 268 -10.31 -4.78 -11.62
CA GLY A 268 -10.45 -6.23 -11.73
C GLY A 268 -10.14 -7.02 -10.45
N ASN A 269 -9.85 -8.31 -10.61
CA ASN A 269 -9.43 -9.24 -9.55
C ASN A 269 -8.16 -9.97 -10.02
N TYR A 270 -7.02 -9.69 -9.40
CA TYR A 270 -5.76 -10.34 -9.80
C TYR A 270 -5.70 -11.85 -9.51
N LEU A 271 -6.67 -12.42 -8.78
CA LEU A 271 -6.77 -13.86 -8.57
C LEU A 271 -7.58 -14.59 -9.66
N SER A 272 -8.33 -13.84 -10.49
CA SER A 272 -9.04 -14.41 -11.64
C SER A 272 -8.23 -14.34 -12.93
N SER A 273 -7.02 -13.76 -12.92
CA SER A 273 -6.15 -13.75 -14.10
C SER A 273 -5.53 -15.12 -14.32
N ASP A 274 -5.31 -15.48 -15.60
CA ASP A 274 -4.71 -16.76 -16.05
C ASP A 274 -3.37 -17.10 -15.36
N ASP A 275 -2.69 -16.09 -14.80
CA ASP A 275 -1.41 -16.21 -14.11
C ASP A 275 -1.46 -16.80 -12.70
N TYR A 276 -2.62 -16.84 -12.02
CA TYR A 276 -2.70 -17.34 -10.64
C TYR A 276 -2.60 -18.87 -10.55
N GLY A 277 -2.46 -19.60 -11.69
CA GLY A 277 -2.07 -21.02 -11.79
C GLY A 277 -2.98 -22.05 -11.10
N SER A 278 -3.94 -21.58 -10.31
CA SER A 278 -4.96 -22.32 -9.58
C SER A 278 -6.22 -21.48 -9.67
N SER A 279 -7.37 -22.06 -10.01
CA SER A 279 -8.63 -21.36 -9.81
C SER A 279 -8.75 -21.07 -8.32
N SER A 280 -8.59 -19.80 -7.92
CA SER A 280 -8.63 -19.46 -6.49
C SER A 280 -10.00 -19.85 -5.96
N THR A 281 -10.07 -20.82 -5.03
CA THR A 281 -11.31 -21.25 -4.37
C THR A 281 -11.76 -20.26 -3.29
N ILE A 282 -11.27 -19.02 -3.34
CA ILE A 282 -11.60 -17.99 -2.35
C ILE A 282 -13.04 -17.53 -2.61
N PRO A 283 -13.95 -17.68 -1.64
CA PRO A 283 -15.33 -17.28 -1.82
C PRO A 283 -15.45 -15.80 -2.17
N THR A 284 -16.35 -15.47 -3.09
CA THR A 284 -16.64 -14.10 -3.51
C THR A 284 -16.97 -13.18 -2.31
N SER A 285 -17.59 -13.70 -1.25
CA SER A 285 -17.85 -12.96 -0.01
C SER A 285 -16.56 -12.46 0.64
N VAL A 286 -15.51 -13.27 0.65
CA VAL A 286 -14.20 -12.92 1.22
C VAL A 286 -13.55 -11.79 0.41
N LEU A 287 -13.70 -11.79 -0.91
CA LEU A 287 -13.10 -10.79 -1.79
C LEU A 287 -13.86 -9.46 -1.80
N ARG A 288 -15.20 -9.49 -1.65
CA ARG A 288 -16.08 -8.32 -1.81
C ARG A 288 -16.53 -7.65 -0.52
N LYS A 289 -16.59 -8.38 0.60
CA LYS A 289 -17.12 -7.84 1.86
C LYS A 289 -15.99 -7.27 2.71
N ARG A 290 -16.28 -6.23 3.49
CA ARG A 290 -15.43 -5.73 4.60
C ARG A 290 -16.33 -5.40 5.78
N LEU A 291 -16.01 -5.91 6.96
CA LEU A 291 -16.86 -5.76 8.14
C LEU A 291 -17.10 -4.27 8.48
N LYS A 292 -18.36 -3.92 8.75
CA LYS A 292 -18.82 -2.55 9.04
C LYS A 292 -19.55 -2.54 10.38
N LEU A 293 -19.08 -1.73 11.33
CA LEU A 293 -19.76 -1.57 12.62
C LEU A 293 -20.91 -0.56 12.47
N LEU A 294 -22.14 -0.98 12.72
CA LEU A 294 -23.34 -0.13 12.63
C LEU A 294 -23.68 0.55 13.95
N SER A 295 -23.55 -0.18 15.06
CA SER A 295 -23.85 0.36 16.38
C SER A 295 -23.21 -0.41 17.52
N VAL A 296 -23.04 0.27 18.65
CA VAL A 296 -22.74 -0.34 19.94
C VAL A 296 -23.88 0.01 20.89
N LEU A 297 -24.52 -1.02 21.44
CA LEU A 297 -25.60 -0.89 22.42
C LEU A 297 -25.08 -1.28 23.79
N ARG A 298 -24.98 -0.31 24.70
CA ARG A 298 -24.65 -0.55 26.11
C ARG A 298 -25.95 -0.79 26.88
N LYS A 299 -26.02 -1.84 27.69
CA LYS A 299 -27.13 -2.12 28.60
C LYS A 299 -26.63 -2.21 30.03
N ASN A 300 -27.43 -1.72 30.96
CA ASN A 300 -27.31 -1.96 32.39
C ASN A 300 -28.50 -2.83 32.80
N GLY A 301 -28.30 -4.13 33.01
CA GLY A 301 -29.40 -5.08 33.25
C GLY A 301 -30.49 -5.06 32.15
N THR A 302 -31.75 -4.88 32.56
CA THR A 302 -32.97 -4.92 31.70
C THR A 302 -33.36 -3.57 31.08
N SER A 303 -32.52 -2.54 31.19
CA SER A 303 -32.79 -1.19 30.64
C SER A 303 -32.90 -1.16 29.10
N GLN A 304 -33.58 -0.12 28.56
CA GLN A 304 -33.72 0.10 27.11
C GLN A 304 -32.38 0.26 26.36
N GLY A 305 -31.30 0.57 27.09
CA GLY A 305 -29.93 0.62 26.60
C GLY A 305 -29.55 1.93 25.88
N GLU A 306 -28.26 2.23 25.91
CA GLU A 306 -27.63 3.41 25.32
C GLU A 306 -27.01 3.02 23.98
N LYS A 307 -27.58 3.49 22.88
CA LYS A 307 -27.13 3.12 21.52
C LYS A 307 -26.30 4.22 20.89
N HIS A 308 -25.07 3.88 20.49
CA HIS A 308 -24.26 4.68 19.59
C HIS A 308 -24.40 4.14 18.18
N THR A 309 -24.55 4.99 17.17
CA THR A 309 -24.61 4.57 15.75
C THR A 309 -23.53 5.23 14.92
N PHE A 310 -23.07 4.52 13.89
CA PHE A 310 -21.97 4.94 13.02
C PHE A 310 -22.46 5.04 11.58
N THR A 311 -22.15 6.15 10.92
CA THR A 311 -22.43 6.38 9.50
C THR A 311 -21.12 6.61 8.77
N TYR A 312 -21.01 6.09 7.55
CA TYR A 312 -19.78 6.11 6.75
C TYR A 312 -19.99 6.80 5.41
N ASN A 313 -18.90 7.18 4.75
CA ASN A 313 -18.92 7.68 3.38
C ASN A 313 -19.07 6.52 2.39
N GLU A 314 -20.29 6.25 1.95
CA GLU A 314 -20.60 5.17 0.99
C GLU A 314 -20.95 5.69 -0.40
N ALA A 315 -20.69 6.97 -0.68
CA ALA A 315 -20.79 7.54 -2.04
C ALA A 315 -19.84 6.84 -3.00
N VAL A 316 -18.69 6.40 -2.48
CA VAL A 316 -17.71 5.54 -3.14
C VAL A 316 -17.48 4.31 -2.26
N ASN A 317 -17.53 3.13 -2.87
CA ASN A 317 -17.27 1.86 -2.18
C ASN A 317 -15.93 1.28 -2.62
N LEU A 318 -15.22 0.66 -1.67
CA LEU A 318 -13.93 0.01 -1.94
C LEU A 318 -14.07 -1.13 -2.95
N PRO A 319 -13.06 -1.33 -3.83
CA PRO A 319 -13.07 -2.38 -4.85
C PRO A 319 -12.81 -3.75 -4.19
N TYR A 320 -12.66 -4.80 -5.00
CA TYR A 320 -12.15 -6.09 -4.52
C TYR A 320 -10.90 -5.91 -3.65
N LYS A 321 -10.74 -6.74 -2.62
CA LYS A 321 -9.48 -6.80 -1.84
C LYS A 321 -8.26 -7.12 -2.71
N THR A 322 -8.50 -7.62 -3.92
CA THR A 322 -7.55 -8.08 -4.91
C THR A 322 -7.58 -7.22 -6.19
N SER A 323 -8.00 -5.97 -6.08
CA SER A 323 -8.04 -5.04 -7.22
C SER A 323 -6.68 -4.42 -7.51
N PHE A 324 -6.42 -4.14 -8.78
CA PHE A 324 -5.29 -3.34 -9.25
C PHE A 324 -5.48 -1.83 -9.02
N ALA A 325 -6.68 -1.37 -8.64
CA ALA A 325 -7.02 0.04 -8.42
C ALA A 325 -6.45 0.56 -7.10
N ILE A 326 -5.14 0.57 -6.97
CA ILE A 326 -4.44 0.97 -5.76
C ILE A 326 -3.39 2.03 -6.11
N ASP A 327 -3.11 2.94 -5.17
CA ASP A 327 -2.04 3.92 -5.27
C ASP A 327 -0.71 3.41 -4.69
N TYR A 328 0.33 4.25 -4.73
CA TYR A 328 1.66 3.96 -4.20
C TYR A 328 1.70 3.57 -2.71
N TRP A 329 0.67 3.94 -1.93
CA TRP A 329 0.57 3.67 -0.50
C TRP A 329 -0.47 2.57 -0.18
N GLY A 330 -1.07 1.96 -1.20
CA GLY A 330 -2.04 0.87 -1.04
C GLY A 330 -3.49 1.32 -0.83
N TYR A 331 -3.81 2.61 -1.03
CA TYR A 331 -5.17 3.11 -0.95
C TYR A 331 -5.90 3.03 -2.30
N TYR A 332 -7.23 3.00 -2.25
CA TYR A 332 -8.06 2.97 -3.46
C TYR A 332 -7.94 4.28 -4.25
N ASN A 333 -7.64 4.19 -5.55
CA ASN A 333 -7.46 5.37 -6.40
C ASN A 333 -8.38 5.44 -7.62
N GLY A 334 -9.32 4.51 -7.77
CA GLY A 334 -10.28 4.50 -8.87
C GLY A 334 -9.67 4.27 -10.26
N GLN A 335 -8.42 3.82 -10.37
CA GLN A 335 -7.77 3.58 -11.67
C GLN A 335 -7.93 2.14 -12.13
N GLN A 336 -8.30 1.95 -13.40
CA GLN A 336 -8.42 0.60 -13.97
C GLN A 336 -7.06 -0.10 -14.10
N ASN A 337 -5.98 0.68 -14.28
CA ASN A 337 -4.61 0.16 -14.46
C ASN A 337 -4.51 -0.93 -15.53
N THR A 338 -5.24 -0.72 -16.63
CA THR A 338 -5.19 -1.58 -17.80
C THR A 338 -3.84 -1.44 -18.50
N SER A 339 -3.24 -2.56 -18.90
CA SER A 339 -1.89 -2.57 -19.45
C SER A 339 -1.81 -3.34 -20.75
N THR A 340 -0.95 -2.88 -21.66
CA THR A 340 -0.50 -3.65 -22.83
C THR A 340 0.93 -4.15 -22.68
N LEU A 341 1.62 -3.78 -21.58
CA LEU A 341 3.02 -4.10 -21.34
C LEU A 341 3.27 -5.63 -21.26
N THR A 342 2.25 -6.42 -20.94
CA THR A 342 2.46 -7.77 -20.38
C THR A 342 1.64 -8.90 -21.03
N ASN A 343 0.90 -8.65 -22.12
CA ASN A 343 -0.22 -9.51 -22.56
C ASN A 343 -1.32 -9.73 -21.49
N ARG A 344 -1.29 -8.98 -20.38
CA ARG A 344 -2.26 -9.09 -19.28
C ARG A 344 -3.11 -7.84 -19.23
N VAL A 345 -4.37 -8.02 -18.85
CA VAL A 345 -5.37 -6.95 -18.84
C VAL A 345 -5.01 -5.80 -17.89
N HIS A 346 -4.41 -6.07 -16.73
CA HIS A 346 -4.06 -5.07 -15.70
C HIS A 346 -2.63 -5.23 -15.18
N THR A 347 -2.01 -4.17 -14.63
CA THR A 347 -0.66 -4.17 -14.00
C THR A 347 -0.60 -3.26 -12.77
N LEU A 348 0.38 -3.45 -11.89
CA LEU A 348 0.75 -2.47 -10.84
C LEU A 348 2.05 -1.73 -11.12
N ILE A 349 2.78 -2.11 -12.18
CA ILE A 349 4.03 -1.45 -12.57
C ILE A 349 3.72 0.02 -12.91
N PRO A 350 4.27 0.99 -12.15
CA PRO A 350 3.96 2.41 -12.35
C PRO A 350 4.50 2.92 -13.68
N SER A 351 4.08 4.13 -14.07
CA SER A 351 4.71 4.84 -15.19
C SER A 351 6.22 4.98 -14.97
N LEU A 352 6.97 4.62 -16.01
CA LEU A 352 8.43 4.71 -16.04
C LEU A 352 8.92 5.94 -16.79
N GLU A 353 8.02 6.84 -17.19
CA GLU A 353 8.36 8.08 -17.89
C GLU A 353 9.32 8.93 -17.02
N GLY A 354 10.48 9.26 -17.59
CA GLY A 354 11.57 9.96 -16.87
C GLY A 354 12.38 9.09 -15.90
N LEU A 355 11.99 7.82 -15.69
CA LEU A 355 12.74 6.83 -14.90
C LEU A 355 13.54 5.87 -15.78
N THR A 356 13.32 5.81 -17.09
CA THR A 356 14.14 5.04 -18.04
C THR A 356 14.41 5.86 -19.29
N ASN A 357 15.57 5.63 -19.90
CA ASN A 357 15.87 6.11 -21.27
C ASN A 357 15.35 5.15 -22.34
N VAL A 358 14.74 4.02 -21.93
CA VAL A 358 14.18 3.00 -22.82
C VAL A 358 12.66 3.21 -22.89
N PRO A 359 12.10 3.47 -24.09
CA PRO A 359 10.66 3.50 -24.30
C PRO A 359 10.06 2.12 -24.02
N LEU A 360 9.03 2.05 -23.18
CA LEU A 360 8.29 0.80 -22.97
C LEU A 360 7.33 0.52 -24.12
N SER A 361 7.15 -0.75 -24.45
CA SER A 361 6.19 -1.27 -25.42
C SER A 361 4.77 -1.43 -24.84
N GLY A 362 4.31 -0.54 -23.96
CA GLY A 362 2.92 -0.59 -23.48
C GLY A 362 2.53 0.36 -22.35
N SER A 363 1.23 0.41 -22.04
CA SER A 363 0.67 1.24 -20.97
C SER A 363 0.99 0.68 -19.58
N THR A 364 1.36 1.55 -18.66
CA THR A 364 1.67 1.26 -17.25
C THR A 364 0.50 1.60 -16.31
N ALA A 365 0.64 1.29 -15.02
CA ALA A 365 -0.35 1.64 -14.00
C ALA A 365 -0.27 3.12 -13.59
N VAL A 366 -1.44 3.73 -13.38
CA VAL A 366 -1.59 5.01 -12.68
C VAL A 366 -1.73 4.71 -11.19
N ARG A 367 -0.65 4.95 -10.46
CA ARG A 367 -0.53 4.64 -9.02
C ARG A 367 -0.63 5.91 -8.15
N ASN A 368 -1.04 7.03 -8.74
CA ASN A 368 -1.26 8.29 -8.04
C ASN A 368 -2.44 8.20 -7.07
N CYS A 369 -2.35 8.90 -5.95
CA CYS A 369 -3.44 9.05 -4.98
C CYS A 369 -4.62 9.78 -5.62
N SER A 370 -5.84 9.31 -5.39
CA SER A 370 -7.06 10.02 -5.79
C SER A 370 -7.68 10.72 -4.59
N ARG A 371 -8.03 12.00 -4.74
CA ARG A 371 -8.72 12.74 -3.66
C ARG A 371 -10.13 12.22 -3.41
N GLU A 372 -10.79 11.72 -4.47
CA GLU A 372 -12.15 11.20 -4.41
C GLU A 372 -12.21 9.80 -3.78
N TYR A 373 -11.37 8.89 -4.26
CA TYR A 373 -11.46 7.47 -3.91
C TYR A 373 -10.78 7.11 -2.57
N ILE A 374 -9.81 7.91 -2.10
CA ILE A 374 -9.07 7.62 -0.86
C ILE A 374 -9.94 7.72 0.42
N THR A 375 -11.08 8.41 0.35
CA THR A 375 -12.03 8.57 1.48
C THR A 375 -13.16 7.53 1.47
N ALA A 376 -13.11 6.54 0.57
CA ALA A 376 -14.13 5.50 0.45
C ALA A 376 -14.34 4.75 1.77
N ASN A 377 -15.61 4.59 2.16
CA ASN A 377 -16.06 3.90 3.37
C ASN A 377 -15.50 4.44 4.71
N MET A 378 -14.91 5.65 4.72
CA MET A 378 -14.44 6.30 5.96
C MET A 378 -15.59 6.68 6.88
N LEU A 379 -15.36 6.67 8.20
CA LEU A 379 -16.34 7.12 9.19
C LEU A 379 -16.73 8.58 8.91
N LYS A 380 -18.03 8.87 8.84
CA LYS A 380 -18.55 10.21 8.57
C LYS A 380 -19.23 10.81 9.79
N LYS A 381 -19.88 9.97 10.62
CA LYS A 381 -20.68 10.43 11.76
C LYS A 381 -20.79 9.38 12.86
N ILE A 382 -20.73 9.83 14.11
CA ILE A 382 -21.19 9.08 15.28
C ILE A 382 -22.41 9.81 15.84
N THR A 383 -23.52 9.09 16.03
CA THR A 383 -24.69 9.60 16.75
C THR A 383 -24.71 8.98 18.14
N TYR A 384 -24.80 9.84 19.16
CA TYR A 384 -24.81 9.47 20.56
C TYR A 384 -26.22 9.05 21.01
N PRO A 385 -26.35 8.32 22.14
CA PRO A 385 -27.65 7.94 22.71
C PRO A 385 -28.58 9.12 22.98
N THR A 386 -28.01 10.31 23.24
CA THR A 386 -28.76 11.55 23.47
C THR A 386 -29.37 12.15 22.19
N GLY A 387 -29.09 11.58 21.02
CA GLY A 387 -29.48 12.10 19.71
C GLY A 387 -28.51 13.13 19.12
N GLY A 388 -27.63 13.72 19.94
CA GLY A 388 -26.53 14.55 19.46
C GLY A 388 -25.53 13.76 18.62
N SER A 389 -24.66 14.44 17.87
CA SER A 389 -23.72 13.76 16.98
C SER A 389 -22.41 14.49 16.79
N VAL A 390 -21.40 13.74 16.36
CA VAL A 390 -20.13 14.27 15.86
C VAL A 390 -19.93 13.81 14.42
N GLU A 391 -19.61 14.74 13.54
CA GLU A 391 -19.36 14.53 12.12
C GLU A 391 -17.89 14.80 11.82
N PHE A 392 -17.31 13.99 10.94
CA PHE A 392 -15.91 14.03 10.55
C PHE A 392 -15.81 14.28 9.04
N GLU A 393 -14.92 15.20 8.67
CA GLU A 393 -14.49 15.38 7.28
C GLU A 393 -13.01 15.01 7.21
N PHE A 394 -12.67 14.12 6.27
CA PHE A 394 -11.30 13.69 6.02
C PHE A 394 -10.83 14.25 4.68
N GLU A 395 -9.54 14.56 4.60
CA GLU A 395 -8.87 14.95 3.36
C GLU A 395 -7.56 14.18 3.19
N PRO A 396 -7.05 14.01 1.96
CA PRO A 396 -5.76 13.37 1.74
C PRO A 396 -4.63 14.11 2.46
N HIS A 397 -3.61 13.37 2.93
CA HIS A 397 -2.38 14.03 3.35
C HIS A 397 -1.73 14.78 2.18
N THR A 398 -1.04 15.87 2.51
CA THR A 398 -0.29 16.68 1.55
C THR A 398 1.12 16.86 2.08
N PHE A 399 2.09 16.96 1.19
CA PHE A 399 3.50 17.08 1.58
C PHE A 399 4.33 17.81 0.53
N VAL A 400 5.51 18.26 0.94
CA VAL A 400 6.56 18.69 0.01
C VAL A 400 7.21 17.43 -0.57
N GLY A 401 7.36 17.35 -1.89
CA GLY A 401 7.94 16.17 -2.53
C GLY A 401 7.91 16.21 -4.05
N ASP A 402 8.26 15.07 -4.63
CA ASP A 402 8.42 14.87 -6.06
C ASP A 402 7.11 15.02 -6.86
N ASN A 403 7.22 15.48 -8.11
CA ASN A 403 6.10 15.63 -9.06
C ASN A 403 5.35 14.34 -9.40
N ARG A 404 5.95 13.17 -9.12
CA ARG A 404 5.30 11.86 -9.24
C ARG A 404 4.09 11.70 -8.30
N PHE A 405 4.02 12.50 -7.23
CA PHE A 405 2.97 12.40 -6.21
C PHE A 405 1.84 13.44 -6.35
N ILE A 406 1.61 13.97 -7.55
CA ILE A 406 0.37 14.70 -7.82
C ILE A 406 -0.83 13.76 -7.76
N SER A 407 -2.04 14.30 -7.65
CA SER A 407 -3.23 13.45 -7.60
C SER A 407 -3.52 12.78 -8.95
N ALA A 408 -4.25 11.68 -8.94
CA ALA A 408 -4.72 11.02 -10.15
C ALA A 408 -5.60 11.94 -11.01
N GLU A 409 -6.43 12.78 -10.37
CA GLU A 409 -7.25 13.77 -11.07
C GLU A 409 -6.39 14.84 -11.76
N ASP A 410 -5.35 15.32 -11.10
CA ASP A 410 -4.43 16.31 -11.68
C ASP A 410 -3.55 15.70 -12.77
N LEU A 411 -3.13 14.44 -12.60
CA LEU A 411 -2.44 13.69 -13.64
C LEU A 411 -3.34 13.51 -14.88
N ASN A 412 -4.63 13.19 -14.72
CA ASN A 412 -5.55 13.04 -15.85
C ASN A 412 -5.80 14.36 -16.61
N LYS A 413 -5.62 15.51 -15.96
CA LYS A 413 -5.68 16.84 -16.61
C LYS A 413 -4.38 17.22 -17.31
N TYR A 414 -3.25 16.75 -16.78
CA TYR A 414 -1.91 17.06 -17.29
C TYR A 414 -1.48 16.11 -18.42
N ASP A 415 -1.63 14.80 -18.20
CA ASP A 415 -1.15 13.78 -19.12
C ASP A 415 -2.02 13.81 -20.38
N ALA A 416 -1.36 13.94 -21.52
CA ALA A 416 -2.02 13.99 -22.81
C ALA A 416 -2.46 12.57 -23.15
N GLN A 417 -3.58 12.15 -22.53
CA GLN A 417 -4.10 10.78 -22.58
C GLN A 417 -4.16 10.29 -24.02
N VAL A 418 -3.49 9.18 -24.31
CA VAL A 418 -3.60 8.51 -25.59
C VAL A 418 -5.03 7.95 -25.71
N LYS A 419 -5.89 8.65 -26.46
CA LYS A 419 -7.27 8.28 -26.76
C LYS A 419 -7.31 7.42 -28.01
N GLY A 420 -8.07 6.33 -27.97
CA GLY A 420 -8.38 5.48 -29.11
C GLY A 420 -9.83 5.67 -29.58
N VAL A 421 -10.03 5.72 -30.89
CA VAL A 421 -11.33 5.81 -31.56
C VAL A 421 -11.48 4.59 -32.44
N ASN A 422 -12.44 3.73 -32.11
CA ASN A 422 -12.62 2.45 -32.78
C ASN A 422 -13.86 2.48 -33.67
N THR A 423 -13.74 1.93 -34.87
CA THR A 423 -14.86 1.65 -35.77
C THR A 423 -14.80 0.21 -36.23
N VAL A 424 -15.96 -0.43 -36.32
CA VAL A 424 -16.10 -1.76 -36.90
C VAL A 424 -17.37 -1.79 -37.74
N ASN A 425 -17.27 -2.35 -38.93
CA ASN A 425 -18.39 -2.60 -39.81
C ASN A 425 -18.31 -4.02 -40.36
N ASN A 426 -19.30 -4.84 -40.04
CA ASN A 426 -19.54 -6.20 -40.54
C ASN A 426 -20.97 -6.33 -41.13
N ASN A 427 -21.58 -5.18 -41.49
CA ASN A 427 -22.97 -5.04 -41.93
C ASN A 427 -24.04 -5.51 -40.91
N ASP A 428 -23.71 -5.60 -39.62
CA ASP A 428 -24.67 -5.77 -38.51
C ASP A 428 -25.22 -4.40 -38.02
N LEU A 429 -26.43 -4.37 -37.48
CA LEU A 429 -27.11 -3.19 -36.93
C LEU A 429 -26.56 -2.75 -35.56
N ILE A 430 -25.78 -3.59 -34.89
CA ILE A 430 -25.33 -3.38 -33.49
C ILE A 430 -23.87 -2.88 -33.41
N VAL A 431 -23.10 -2.91 -34.51
CA VAL A 431 -21.73 -2.38 -34.53
C VAL A 431 -21.71 -0.86 -34.76
N THR A 432 -20.62 -0.20 -34.35
CA THR A 432 -20.41 1.25 -34.55
C THR A 432 -19.54 1.49 -35.80
N PRO A 433 -20.14 1.66 -37.00
CA PRO A 433 -19.39 1.82 -38.25
C PRO A 433 -18.71 3.18 -38.35
N SER A 434 -19.08 4.14 -37.50
CA SER A 434 -18.48 5.46 -37.45
C SER A 434 -18.33 5.95 -36.03
N ALA A 435 -17.25 6.68 -35.77
CA ALA A 435 -16.99 7.31 -34.49
C ALA A 435 -16.43 8.72 -34.72
N THR A 436 -16.86 9.66 -33.88
CA THR A 436 -16.42 11.07 -33.93
C THR A 436 -15.41 11.35 -32.83
N PHE A 437 -14.48 12.27 -33.09
CA PHE A 437 -13.49 12.71 -32.10
C PHE A 437 -13.05 14.14 -32.34
N THR A 438 -12.56 14.80 -31.28
CA THR A 438 -12.10 16.18 -31.31
C THR A 438 -10.62 16.23 -30.94
N LEU A 439 -9.82 16.85 -31.80
CA LEU A 439 -8.43 17.20 -31.54
C LEU A 439 -8.34 18.64 -31.02
N PRO A 440 -7.88 18.88 -29.78
CA PRO A 440 -7.78 20.22 -29.23
C PRO A 440 -6.54 20.98 -29.74
N THR A 441 -5.51 20.26 -30.18
CA THR A 441 -4.27 20.81 -30.72
C THR A 441 -3.79 19.98 -31.91
N THR A 442 -3.00 20.61 -32.79
CA THR A 442 -2.31 19.92 -33.88
C THR A 442 -1.31 18.92 -33.33
N GLN A 443 -1.37 17.68 -33.79
CA GLN A 443 -0.53 16.59 -33.28
C GLN A 443 -0.39 15.44 -34.27
N VAL A 444 0.53 14.51 -33.98
CA VAL A 444 0.62 13.24 -34.70
C VAL A 444 -0.46 12.29 -34.19
N VAL A 445 -1.20 11.70 -35.13
CA VAL A 445 -2.17 10.63 -34.90
C VAL A 445 -1.70 9.36 -35.59
N THR A 446 -2.09 8.20 -35.07
CA THR A 446 -1.82 6.89 -35.68
C THR A 446 -3.13 6.22 -36.04
N VAL A 447 -3.27 5.75 -37.28
CA VAL A 447 -4.41 4.96 -37.75
C VAL A 447 -3.94 3.54 -38.03
N ASP A 448 -4.57 2.58 -37.37
CA ASP A 448 -4.49 1.16 -37.70
C ASP A 448 -5.82 0.74 -38.33
N ALA A 449 -5.82 0.45 -39.62
CA ALA A 449 -7.02 0.09 -40.37
C ALA A 449 -6.86 -1.29 -41.02
N GLN A 450 -7.91 -2.10 -40.92
CA GLN A 450 -7.94 -3.47 -41.41
C GLN A 450 -9.23 -3.75 -42.16
N VAL A 451 -9.15 -4.57 -43.21
CA VAL A 451 -10.30 -5.23 -43.82
C VAL A 451 -9.99 -6.71 -43.93
N ASN A 452 -10.77 -7.53 -43.24
CA ASN A 452 -10.75 -8.98 -43.36
C ASN A 452 -11.88 -9.41 -44.29
N PHE A 453 -11.60 -10.30 -45.23
CA PHE A 453 -12.58 -10.79 -46.20
C PHE A 453 -12.32 -12.24 -46.66
N PRO A 454 -12.06 -13.20 -45.75
CA PRO A 454 -11.72 -14.58 -46.08
C PRO A 454 -12.76 -15.33 -46.93
N ASP A 455 -14.00 -14.84 -46.99
CA ASP A 455 -15.08 -15.49 -47.74
C ASP A 455 -15.37 -14.83 -49.11
N TYR A 456 -14.58 -13.82 -49.49
CA TYR A 456 -14.80 -13.03 -50.71
C TYR A 456 -13.52 -12.85 -51.51
N GLU A 457 -13.66 -12.74 -52.83
CA GLU A 457 -12.54 -12.37 -53.70
C GLU A 457 -12.27 -10.86 -53.65
N VAL A 458 -11.01 -10.46 -53.85
CA VAL A 458 -10.57 -9.05 -53.74
C VAL A 458 -11.38 -8.07 -54.61
N ASN A 459 -11.83 -8.52 -55.79
CA ASN A 459 -12.66 -7.73 -56.70
C ASN A 459 -14.08 -7.47 -56.17
N GLN A 460 -14.62 -8.34 -55.31
CA GLN A 460 -15.94 -8.21 -54.71
C GLN A 460 -15.94 -7.22 -53.54
N VAL A 461 -14.80 -7.08 -52.86
CA VAL A 461 -14.63 -6.20 -51.70
C VAL A 461 -13.86 -4.91 -52.00
N THR A 462 -13.46 -4.70 -53.25
CA THR A 462 -12.78 -3.47 -53.69
C THR A 462 -13.58 -2.23 -53.27
N GLY A 463 -12.91 -1.27 -52.63
CA GLY A 463 -13.54 -0.06 -52.09
C GLY A 463 -14.01 -0.17 -50.63
N SER A 464 -14.03 -1.37 -50.05
CA SER A 464 -14.22 -1.56 -48.60
C SER A 464 -13.03 -1.00 -47.83
N GLY A 465 -13.25 -0.48 -46.63
CA GLY A 465 -12.20 0.08 -45.79
C GLY A 465 -12.65 1.30 -44.99
N THR A 466 -11.68 2.06 -44.50
CA THR A 466 -11.89 3.15 -43.55
C THR A 466 -11.56 4.50 -44.16
N THR A 467 -12.38 5.51 -43.86
CA THR A 467 -12.16 6.91 -44.25
C THR A 467 -12.11 7.81 -43.03
N LEU A 468 -11.18 8.76 -43.03
CA LEU A 468 -11.07 9.82 -42.05
C LEU A 468 -11.47 11.15 -42.69
N ARG A 469 -12.44 11.85 -42.09
CA ARG A 469 -12.99 13.10 -42.62
C ARG A 469 -13.08 14.16 -41.53
N LYS A 470 -12.87 15.43 -41.87
CA LYS A 470 -13.12 16.57 -40.98
C LYS A 470 -14.62 16.87 -40.91
N LEU A 471 -15.17 17.12 -39.72
CA LEU A 471 -16.59 17.47 -39.53
C LEU A 471 -16.81 18.97 -39.82
N GLY A 472 -17.89 19.30 -40.54
CA GLY A 472 -18.25 20.66 -40.97
C GLY A 472 -18.89 20.70 -42.37
N ALA A 473 -19.55 21.81 -42.73
CA ALA A 473 -20.15 21.99 -44.05
C ALA A 473 -19.05 21.96 -45.14
N GLY A 474 -19.06 20.92 -45.98
CA GLY A 474 -18.03 20.67 -47.00
C GLY A 474 -16.81 19.87 -46.54
N GLY A 475 -16.88 19.17 -45.41
CA GLY A 475 -15.76 18.41 -44.83
C GLY A 475 -15.05 17.47 -45.82
N SER A 476 -13.76 17.74 -46.09
CA SER A 476 -12.92 16.97 -47.01
C SER A 476 -12.48 15.64 -46.39
N VAL A 477 -12.37 14.60 -47.22
CA VAL A 477 -11.70 13.35 -46.85
C VAL A 477 -10.21 13.66 -46.68
N ILE A 478 -9.67 13.36 -45.49
CA ILE A 478 -8.26 13.60 -45.14
C ILE A 478 -7.43 12.39 -45.56
N LYS A 479 -7.89 11.20 -45.21
CA LYS A 479 -7.25 9.91 -45.54
C LYS A 479 -8.30 8.86 -45.87
N SER A 480 -7.93 7.93 -46.75
CA SER A 480 -8.78 6.81 -47.17
C SER A 480 -7.93 5.55 -47.29
N TYR A 481 -8.30 4.53 -46.52
CA TYR A 481 -7.63 3.24 -46.42
C TYR A 481 -8.57 2.18 -46.98
N LYS A 482 -8.51 1.94 -48.29
CA LYS A 482 -9.46 1.06 -49.01
C LYS A 482 -8.76 -0.08 -49.71
N VAL A 483 -9.45 -1.21 -49.79
CA VAL A 483 -9.04 -2.38 -50.57
C VAL A 483 -8.97 -2.01 -52.06
N THR A 484 -7.85 -2.34 -52.69
CA THR A 484 -7.64 -2.31 -54.14
C THR A 484 -7.11 -3.67 -54.60
N SER A 485 -7.06 -3.91 -55.90
CA SER A 485 -6.56 -5.17 -56.46
C SER A 485 -5.07 -5.43 -56.23
N GLN A 486 -4.32 -4.47 -55.64
CA GLN A 486 -2.86 -4.52 -55.53
C GLN A 486 -2.33 -4.39 -54.10
N ASN A 487 -3.18 -4.17 -53.10
CA ASN A 487 -2.74 -3.82 -51.75
C ASN A 487 -3.09 -4.85 -50.67
N THR A 488 -3.52 -6.05 -51.06
CA THR A 488 -3.94 -7.10 -50.13
C THR A 488 -2.86 -8.18 -49.99
N SER A 489 -2.77 -8.75 -48.79
CA SER A 489 -1.97 -9.95 -48.53
C SER A 489 -2.94 -11.11 -48.32
N GLY A 490 -3.26 -11.81 -49.40
CA GLY A 490 -4.36 -12.79 -49.42
C GLY A 490 -5.71 -12.10 -49.21
N HIS A 491 -6.49 -12.60 -48.25
CA HIS A 491 -7.84 -12.12 -47.94
C HIS A 491 -7.89 -11.04 -46.84
N VAL A 492 -6.78 -10.29 -46.69
CA VAL A 492 -6.63 -9.23 -45.69
C VAL A 492 -5.97 -8.00 -46.32
N TYR A 493 -6.53 -6.83 -46.00
CA TYR A 493 -5.89 -5.53 -46.17
C TYR A 493 -5.58 -4.97 -44.79
N HIS A 494 -4.35 -4.54 -44.54
CA HIS A 494 -3.95 -3.95 -43.27
C HIS A 494 -3.00 -2.78 -43.51
N VAL A 495 -3.19 -1.70 -42.77
CA VAL A 495 -2.33 -0.52 -42.82
C VAL A 495 -2.21 0.09 -41.43
N ASN A 496 -0.98 0.46 -41.07
CA ASN A 496 -0.67 1.23 -39.88
C ASN A 496 0.12 2.47 -40.33
N GLU A 497 -0.47 3.66 -40.16
CA GLU A 497 0.10 4.92 -40.62
C GLU A 497 0.05 5.97 -39.51
N SER A 498 1.12 6.76 -39.36
CA SER A 498 1.14 7.95 -38.50
C SER A 498 1.33 9.22 -39.31
N PHE A 499 0.55 10.26 -39.01
CA PHE A 499 0.63 11.55 -39.69
C PHE A 499 0.14 12.69 -38.80
N THR A 500 0.50 13.93 -39.16
CA THR A 500 0.08 15.12 -38.41
C THR A 500 -1.34 15.51 -38.81
N LEU A 501 -2.21 15.72 -37.82
CA LEU A 501 -3.58 16.20 -37.98
C LEU A 501 -3.76 17.48 -37.15
N GLU A 502 -4.38 18.49 -37.75
CA GLU A 502 -4.63 19.78 -37.09
C GLU A 502 -5.72 19.68 -36.01
N ALA A 503 -5.82 20.71 -35.16
CA ALA A 503 -6.94 20.84 -34.24
C ALA A 503 -8.29 20.91 -34.99
N GLY A 504 -9.31 20.22 -34.48
CA GLY A 504 -10.65 20.21 -35.07
C GLY A 504 -11.45 18.95 -34.75
N ASP A 505 -12.67 18.89 -35.28
CA ASP A 505 -13.58 17.76 -35.14
C ASP A 505 -13.50 16.83 -36.36
N TYR A 506 -13.48 15.53 -36.11
CA TYR A 506 -13.25 14.51 -37.12
C TYR A 506 -14.22 13.33 -36.95
N VAL A 507 -14.43 12.60 -38.05
CA VAL A 507 -15.15 11.34 -38.08
C VAL A 507 -14.32 10.28 -38.78
N LEU A 508 -14.19 9.13 -38.13
CA LEU A 508 -13.67 7.90 -38.70
C LEU A 508 -14.86 7.03 -39.11
N THR A 509 -14.86 6.48 -40.32
CA THR A 509 -15.94 5.63 -40.83
C THR A 509 -15.39 4.41 -41.53
N SER A 510 -15.76 3.22 -41.07
CA SER A 510 -15.50 1.94 -41.71
C SER A 510 -16.68 1.51 -42.59
N THR A 511 -16.37 1.07 -43.79
CA THR A 511 -17.35 0.72 -44.83
C THR A 511 -17.02 -0.62 -45.45
N LEU A 512 -18.04 -1.37 -45.84
CA LEU A 512 -17.91 -2.60 -46.60
C LEU A 512 -18.63 -2.46 -47.94
N SER A 513 -18.15 -3.22 -48.93
CA SER A 513 -18.84 -3.42 -50.20
C SER A 513 -20.24 -3.98 -49.96
N SER A 514 -21.20 -3.59 -50.80
CA SER A 514 -22.55 -4.15 -50.78
C SER A 514 -22.60 -5.64 -51.12
N ALA A 515 -21.51 -6.21 -51.63
CA ALA A 515 -21.38 -7.65 -51.84
C ALA A 515 -21.24 -8.44 -50.52
N VAL A 516 -20.79 -7.79 -49.44
CA VAL A 516 -20.67 -8.43 -48.12
C VAL A 516 -22.04 -8.42 -47.45
N THR A 517 -22.61 -9.59 -47.19
CA THR A 517 -23.90 -9.69 -46.51
C THR A 517 -23.75 -9.48 -45.01
N ASN A 518 -24.83 -9.11 -44.30
CA ASN A 518 -24.86 -9.04 -42.84
C ASN A 518 -24.42 -10.39 -42.23
N GLN A 519 -23.45 -10.35 -41.31
CA GLN A 519 -22.87 -11.55 -40.69
C GLN A 519 -23.19 -11.71 -39.19
N GLY A 520 -24.16 -10.95 -38.67
CA GLY A 520 -24.47 -10.90 -37.23
C GLY A 520 -23.23 -10.57 -36.40
N TYR A 521 -23.04 -11.27 -35.28
CA TYR A 521 -21.91 -11.07 -34.36
C TYR A 521 -20.53 -11.55 -34.87
N SER A 522 -20.42 -12.00 -36.13
CA SER A 522 -19.15 -12.46 -36.71
C SER A 522 -18.30 -11.29 -37.24
N THR A 523 -17.01 -11.26 -36.90
CA THR A 523 -16.01 -10.34 -37.48
C THR A 523 -15.20 -10.97 -38.62
N ARG A 524 -15.66 -12.11 -39.14
CA ARG A 524 -14.95 -12.88 -40.18
C ARG A 524 -14.72 -12.03 -41.43
N ASN A 525 -15.75 -11.30 -41.89
CA ASN A 525 -15.63 -10.32 -42.98
C ASN A 525 -16.01 -8.94 -42.45
N ALA A 526 -15.01 -8.13 -42.13
CA ALA A 526 -15.21 -6.84 -41.46
C ALA A 526 -14.19 -5.81 -41.88
N SER A 527 -14.61 -4.54 -41.92
CA SER A 527 -13.71 -3.39 -41.94
C SER A 527 -13.65 -2.82 -40.52
N SER A 528 -12.44 -2.67 -39.99
CA SER A 528 -12.21 -2.06 -38.68
C SER A 528 -11.11 -1.02 -38.75
N ALA A 529 -11.14 -0.07 -37.83
CA ALA A 529 -10.01 0.82 -37.61
C ALA A 529 -9.95 1.30 -36.17
N THR A 530 -8.73 1.57 -35.73
CA THR A 530 -8.41 2.27 -34.49
C THR A 530 -7.61 3.52 -34.83
N LEU A 531 -8.11 4.70 -34.47
CA LEU A 531 -7.35 5.95 -34.54
C LEU A 531 -6.93 6.37 -33.14
N THR A 532 -5.63 6.60 -32.97
CA THR A 532 -5.01 6.93 -31.70
C THR A 532 -4.45 8.35 -31.73
N TYR A 533 -4.79 9.18 -30.74
CA TYR A 533 -4.35 10.58 -30.60
C TYR A 533 -4.16 10.96 -29.13
N ARG A 534 -3.42 12.03 -28.81
CA ARG A 534 -3.31 12.54 -27.44
C ARG A 534 -4.43 13.56 -27.15
N GLY A 535 -5.22 13.33 -26.12
CA GLY A 535 -6.16 14.32 -25.60
C GLY A 535 -5.42 15.57 -25.12
N GLY A 536 -6.08 16.73 -25.20
CA GLY A 536 -5.48 18.00 -24.78
C GLY A 536 -5.28 18.03 -23.27
N GLY A 537 -4.03 17.83 -22.84
CA GLY A 537 -3.60 18.19 -21.49
C GLY A 537 -3.52 19.72 -21.37
N THR A 538 -3.92 20.26 -20.23
CA THR A 538 -3.62 21.67 -19.93
C THR A 538 -2.13 21.74 -19.57
N ALA A 539 -1.38 22.68 -20.18
CA ALA A 539 0.03 22.91 -19.81
C ALA A 539 0.11 23.51 -18.40
N VAL A 540 -0.02 22.66 -17.37
CA VAL A 540 0.10 23.03 -15.96
C VAL A 540 1.48 22.65 -15.48
N ASN A 541 2.22 23.58 -14.87
CA ASN A 541 3.52 23.23 -14.29
C ASN A 541 3.33 22.24 -13.12
N LYS A 542 3.80 21.00 -13.28
CA LYS A 542 3.73 19.95 -12.26
C LYS A 542 4.33 20.39 -10.92
N ASP A 543 5.37 21.23 -10.91
CA ASP A 543 6.01 21.74 -9.70
C ASP A 543 5.06 22.53 -8.80
N THR A 544 4.05 23.18 -9.40
CA THR A 544 3.08 24.00 -8.68
C THR A 544 1.90 23.21 -8.11
N LEU A 545 1.72 21.96 -8.56
CA LEU A 545 0.63 21.11 -8.09
C LEU A 545 0.94 20.58 -6.69
N GLN A 546 -0.07 20.57 -5.83
CA GLN A 546 0.00 20.01 -4.49
C GLN A 546 0.27 18.50 -4.57
N LYS A 547 1.22 18.02 -3.77
CA LYS A 547 1.51 16.59 -3.66
C LYS A 547 0.60 15.97 -2.62
N VAL A 548 0.03 14.82 -2.96
CA VAL A 548 -0.98 14.12 -2.14
C VAL A 548 -0.70 12.63 -2.09
N GLY A 549 -1.03 12.00 -0.96
CA GLY A 549 -0.85 10.58 -0.75
C GLY A 549 -0.55 10.23 0.70
N GLY A 550 -0.32 8.96 1.01
CA GLY A 550 -0.03 8.52 2.38
C GLY A 550 -1.26 8.46 3.30
N GLY A 551 -2.47 8.33 2.73
CA GLY A 551 -3.72 8.20 3.47
C GLY A 551 -4.49 9.50 3.63
N VAL A 552 -5.30 9.59 4.68
CA VAL A 552 -6.13 10.76 5.01
C VAL A 552 -5.91 11.28 6.42
N ARG A 553 -6.12 12.58 6.59
CA ARG A 553 -6.10 13.31 7.86
C ARG A 553 -7.46 13.94 8.13
N ILE A 554 -7.72 14.30 9.39
CA ILE A 554 -8.95 15.01 9.77
C ILE A 554 -8.85 16.45 9.27
N LYS A 555 -9.84 16.88 8.49
CA LYS A 555 -9.97 18.27 8.07
C LYS A 555 -10.87 19.06 9.03
N THR A 556 -12.03 18.51 9.36
CA THR A 556 -12.99 19.12 10.28
C THR A 556 -13.65 18.11 11.19
N ILE A 557 -13.98 18.55 12.40
CA ILE A 557 -14.86 17.86 13.35
C ILE A 557 -15.99 18.81 13.71
N THR A 558 -17.24 18.39 13.45
CA THR A 558 -18.44 19.18 13.76
C THR A 558 -19.29 18.44 14.79
N LYS A 559 -19.55 19.06 15.94
CA LYS A 559 -20.47 18.57 16.96
C LYS A 559 -21.83 19.23 16.80
N LYS A 560 -22.88 18.43 16.87
CA LYS A 560 -24.28 18.87 16.78
C LYS A 560 -25.09 18.36 17.96
N ASN A 561 -26.06 19.14 18.40
CA ASN A 561 -27.05 18.68 19.37
C ASN A 561 -28.08 17.74 18.69
N ASN A 562 -29.10 17.34 19.45
CA ASN A 562 -30.14 16.43 18.98
C ASN A 562 -31.15 17.05 17.98
N THR A 563 -31.21 18.38 17.86
CA THR A 563 -32.04 19.08 16.86
C THR A 563 -31.28 19.31 15.54
N GLY A 564 -29.96 19.05 15.52
CA GLY A 564 -29.09 19.23 14.36
C GLY A 564 -28.35 20.55 14.32
N GLU A 565 -28.54 21.41 15.31
CA GLU A 565 -27.79 22.67 15.48
C GLU A 565 -26.31 22.38 15.76
N VAL A 566 -25.42 23.14 15.13
CA VAL A 566 -23.97 23.02 15.31
C VAL A 566 -23.57 23.68 16.62
N LEU A 567 -23.05 22.90 17.56
CA LEU A 567 -22.54 23.37 18.84
C LEU A 567 -21.08 23.80 18.76
N GLU A 568 -20.27 23.07 18.00
CA GLU A 568 -18.85 23.32 17.83
C GLU A 568 -18.42 22.84 16.45
N ARG A 569 -17.60 23.62 15.76
CA ARG A 569 -16.87 23.16 14.58
C ARG A 569 -15.39 23.48 14.78
N THR A 570 -14.57 22.44 14.69
CA THR A 570 -13.11 22.53 14.77
C THR A 570 -12.51 22.19 13.41
N GLY A 571 -11.80 23.13 12.81
CA GLY A 571 -11.00 22.93 11.61
C GLY A 571 -9.52 22.69 11.94
N TYR A 572 -8.86 21.88 11.12
CA TYR A 572 -7.43 21.58 11.22
C TYR A 572 -6.73 22.03 9.93
N LEU A 573 -5.77 22.93 10.06
CA LEU A 573 -4.96 23.44 8.95
C LEU A 573 -3.54 22.89 9.07
N TYR A 574 -3.08 22.24 8.01
CA TYR A 574 -1.78 21.56 7.95
C TYR A 574 -0.81 22.35 7.06
N GLU A 575 -0.61 23.61 7.43
CA GLU A 575 0.13 24.57 6.63
C GLU A 575 1.25 25.22 7.45
N SER A 576 2.35 25.49 6.78
CA SER A 576 3.40 26.38 7.26
C SER A 576 2.92 27.85 7.20
N GLU A 577 3.71 28.77 7.75
CA GLU A 577 3.35 30.20 7.81
C GLU A 577 3.15 30.83 6.43
N ASN A 578 3.71 30.26 5.36
CA ASN A 578 3.53 30.73 3.99
C ASN A 578 2.28 30.16 3.29
N HIS A 579 1.37 29.52 4.04
CA HIS A 579 0.14 28.88 3.54
C HIS A 579 0.36 27.72 2.55
N LYS A 580 1.57 27.15 2.49
CA LYS A 580 1.83 25.85 1.85
C LYS A 580 1.81 24.75 2.88
N THR A 581 1.63 23.51 2.43
CA THR A 581 1.66 22.33 3.31
C THR A 581 2.89 22.31 4.22
N SER A 582 2.67 22.00 5.50
CA SER A 582 3.73 21.71 6.48
C SER A 582 4.14 20.23 6.48
N GLY A 583 3.54 19.43 5.58
CA GLY A 583 3.77 17.99 5.51
C GLY A 583 5.10 17.64 4.86
N ILE A 584 5.78 16.66 5.45
CA ILE A 584 7.02 16.08 4.97
C ILE A 584 6.82 14.58 4.85
N LEU A 585 7.21 14.01 3.72
CA LEU A 585 7.18 12.56 3.52
C LEU A 585 8.29 11.93 4.38
N MET A 586 7.92 11.05 5.31
CA MET A 586 8.83 10.51 6.33
C MET A 586 9.75 9.40 5.78
N PHE A 587 9.38 8.80 4.65
CA PHE A 587 10.19 7.81 3.95
C PHE A 587 10.09 7.99 2.44
N SER A 588 11.20 7.81 1.73
CA SER A 588 11.22 7.84 0.26
C SER A 588 10.49 6.62 -0.31
N VAL A 589 9.66 6.82 -1.34
CA VAL A 589 9.08 5.70 -2.11
C VAL A 589 10.11 5.27 -3.16
N LYS A 590 10.70 4.08 -2.97
CA LYS A 590 11.63 3.48 -3.91
C LYS A 590 10.86 2.75 -5.02
N PHE A 591 11.12 3.12 -6.29
CA PHE A 591 10.39 2.57 -7.45
C PHE A 591 11.16 1.49 -8.20
N TYR A 592 12.49 1.50 -8.11
CA TYR A 592 13.35 0.56 -8.81
C TYR A 592 14.68 0.32 -8.10
N ASP A 593 15.37 -0.73 -8.54
CA ASP A 593 16.76 -1.04 -8.24
C ASP A 593 17.58 -1.19 -9.52
N ASP A 594 18.84 -0.77 -9.46
CA ASP A 594 19.82 -1.03 -10.50
C ASP A 594 20.77 -2.15 -10.08
N PHE A 595 20.97 -3.12 -10.97
CA PHE A 595 21.86 -4.26 -10.80
C PHE A 595 22.91 -4.26 -11.91
N ASN A 596 24.17 -4.40 -11.53
CA ASN A 596 25.28 -4.58 -12.47
C ASN A 596 25.81 -6.00 -12.34
N VAL A 597 25.65 -6.81 -13.40
CA VAL A 597 26.12 -8.19 -13.43
C VAL A 597 27.29 -8.30 -14.39
N ARG A 598 28.39 -8.85 -13.89
CA ARG A 598 29.55 -9.22 -14.69
C ARG A 598 29.43 -10.68 -15.09
N ARG A 599 29.29 -10.98 -16.38
CA ARG A 599 29.25 -12.35 -16.90
C ARG A 599 30.59 -12.68 -17.54
N GLY A 600 31.27 -13.70 -17.01
CA GLY A 600 32.41 -14.32 -17.68
C GLY A 600 31.92 -15.30 -18.75
N SER A 601 32.47 -15.22 -19.95
CA SER A 601 32.25 -16.19 -21.02
C SER A 601 33.59 -16.61 -21.62
N TYR A 602 33.62 -17.75 -22.30
CA TYR A 602 34.77 -18.19 -23.07
C TYR A 602 34.40 -18.12 -24.55
N THR A 603 35.21 -17.41 -25.33
CA THR A 603 35.07 -17.39 -26.79
C THR A 603 36.22 -18.18 -27.40
N THR A 604 35.90 -19.16 -28.23
CA THR A 604 36.87 -19.88 -29.06
C THR A 604 37.11 -19.09 -30.34
N THR A 605 38.38 -18.79 -30.63
CA THR A 605 38.74 -18.22 -31.95
C THR A 605 38.56 -19.28 -33.04
N PRO A 606 38.49 -18.88 -34.33
CA PRO A 606 38.47 -19.82 -35.45
C PRO A 606 39.66 -20.80 -35.45
N GLU A 607 40.79 -20.43 -34.81
CA GLU A 607 41.95 -21.33 -34.62
C GLU A 607 41.86 -22.25 -33.39
N GLY A 608 40.73 -22.26 -32.67
CA GLY A 608 40.50 -23.13 -31.50
C GLY A 608 41.07 -22.61 -30.18
N VAL A 609 41.54 -21.35 -30.10
CA VAL A 609 42.09 -20.78 -28.87
C VAL A 609 40.95 -20.29 -27.96
N ILE A 610 40.89 -20.81 -26.73
CA ILE A 610 39.93 -20.38 -25.71
C ILE A 610 40.41 -19.08 -25.07
N ARG A 611 39.66 -17.98 -25.25
CA ARG A 611 39.94 -16.70 -24.58
C ARG A 611 38.83 -16.37 -23.57
N PRO A 612 39.18 -15.98 -22.33
CA PRO A 612 38.20 -15.43 -21.39
C PRO A 612 37.73 -14.07 -21.89
N SER A 613 36.41 -13.91 -21.97
CA SER A 613 35.71 -12.67 -22.29
C SER A 613 34.84 -12.25 -21.11
N THR A 614 34.65 -10.96 -20.93
CA THR A 614 33.78 -10.40 -19.89
C THR A 614 32.74 -9.52 -20.56
N SER A 615 31.46 -9.77 -20.31
CA SER A 615 30.38 -8.85 -20.64
C SER A 615 29.80 -8.22 -19.37
N TYR A 616 29.46 -6.94 -19.45
CA TYR A 616 28.76 -6.20 -18.41
C TYR A 616 27.30 -6.06 -18.81
N HIS A 617 26.41 -6.45 -17.90
CA HIS A 617 24.98 -6.30 -18.06
C HIS A 617 24.45 -5.42 -16.95
N THR A 618 23.70 -4.39 -17.33
CA THR A 618 23.00 -3.51 -16.40
C THR A 618 21.51 -3.83 -16.47
N PHE A 619 20.88 -4.02 -15.31
CA PHE A 619 19.45 -4.29 -15.20
C PHE A 619 18.83 -3.25 -14.28
N ARG A 620 17.70 -2.69 -14.69
CA ARG A 620 16.83 -1.90 -13.81
C ARG A 620 15.58 -2.71 -13.52
N ARG A 621 15.29 -2.99 -12.25
CA ARG A 621 14.07 -3.70 -11.85
C ARG A 621 13.12 -2.77 -11.14
N PHE A 622 11.92 -2.65 -11.67
CA PHE A 622 10.79 -1.96 -11.08
C PHE A 622 9.98 -2.93 -10.24
N TYR A 623 9.67 -2.53 -9.01
CA TYR A 623 8.84 -3.33 -8.12
C TYR A 623 7.49 -2.67 -7.94
N ALA A 624 6.46 -3.49 -7.94
CA ALA A 624 5.14 -3.09 -7.53
C ALA A 624 4.52 -4.21 -6.70
N GLN A 625 3.83 -3.83 -5.64
CA GLN A 625 3.10 -4.80 -4.84
C GLN A 625 1.70 -4.28 -4.63
N ALA A 626 0.74 -5.20 -4.62
CA ALA A 626 -0.55 -4.97 -4.00
C ALA A 626 -0.36 -4.92 -2.49
N GLN A 627 0.39 -3.93 -2.00
CA GLN A 627 0.43 -3.68 -0.56
C GLN A 627 -1.00 -3.36 -0.16
N THR A 628 -1.67 -4.30 0.50
CA THR A 628 -2.63 -3.94 1.52
C THR A 628 -1.80 -3.28 2.62
N PRO A 629 -2.09 -2.03 3.02
CA PRO A 629 -1.53 -1.51 4.26
C PRO A 629 -1.83 -2.58 5.31
N PRO A 630 -0.81 -3.18 5.95
CA PRO A 630 -1.09 -4.16 6.98
C PRO A 630 -1.86 -3.40 8.03
N ALA A 631 -3.13 -3.75 8.24
CA ALA A 631 -3.96 -3.20 9.31
C ALA A 631 -3.44 -3.60 10.71
N SER A 632 -2.17 -4.02 10.81
CA SER A 632 -1.55 -4.65 11.98
C SER A 632 -0.03 -4.44 12.09
N THR A 633 0.65 -3.70 11.19
CA THR A 633 2.00 -3.19 11.51
C THR A 633 1.85 -1.75 11.98
N PRO A 634 2.39 -1.36 13.15
CA PRO A 634 2.34 0.01 13.63
C PRO A 634 3.28 0.92 12.83
N ASN A 635 3.13 0.94 11.51
CA ASN A 635 3.93 1.82 10.66
C ASN A 635 3.52 3.27 10.96
N ALA A 636 4.52 4.11 11.21
CA ALA A 636 4.33 5.54 11.37
C ALA A 636 3.56 6.11 10.17
N ASN A 637 2.79 7.19 10.41
CA ASN A 637 2.12 7.90 9.31
C ASN A 637 3.16 8.28 8.24
N PRO A 638 2.93 7.98 6.95
CA PRO A 638 3.88 8.29 5.88
C PRO A 638 4.24 9.78 5.77
N VAL A 639 3.39 10.64 6.33
CA VAL A 639 3.54 12.09 6.30
C VAL A 639 3.51 12.63 7.72
N GLY A 640 4.60 13.27 8.13
CA GLY A 640 4.69 14.06 9.35
C GLY A 640 4.41 15.54 9.06
N TYR A 641 3.83 16.26 10.02
CA TYR A 641 3.57 17.70 9.89
C TYR A 641 4.45 18.48 10.85
N SER A 642 5.17 19.49 10.37
CA SER A 642 5.93 20.37 11.26
C SER A 642 5.03 21.39 11.97
N ARG A 643 3.81 21.61 11.47
CA ARG A 643 2.85 22.56 12.01
C ARG A 643 1.42 22.17 11.74
N VAL A 644 0.57 22.20 12.76
CA VAL A 644 -0.89 22.02 12.65
C VAL A 644 -1.59 23.12 13.44
N VAL A 645 -2.51 23.84 12.79
CA VAL A 645 -3.35 24.85 13.44
C VAL A 645 -4.74 24.28 13.65
N LYS A 646 -5.19 24.29 14.89
CA LYS A 646 -6.55 23.93 15.27
C LYS A 646 -7.34 25.21 15.52
N GLN A 647 -8.44 25.37 14.80
CA GLN A 647 -9.28 26.57 14.82
C GLN A 647 -10.72 26.21 15.15
N ARG A 648 -11.34 26.95 16.07
CA ARG A 648 -12.78 26.85 16.37
C ARG A 648 -13.54 27.98 15.69
N ASP A 649 -14.62 27.63 14.97
CA ASP A 649 -15.34 28.57 14.10
C ASP A 649 -16.36 29.47 14.83
N PHE A 650 -16.80 29.11 16.05
CA PHE A 650 -17.86 29.84 16.77
C PHE A 650 -17.43 30.17 18.20
N LEU A 651 -17.55 31.47 18.54
CA LEU A 651 -17.31 32.11 19.85
C LEU A 651 -15.81 32.16 20.27
N ASP A 652 -15.20 33.34 20.17
CA ASP A 652 -13.86 33.68 20.70
C ASP A 652 -12.75 32.64 20.46
N ALA A 653 -12.51 32.43 19.15
CA ALA A 653 -11.24 32.21 18.45
C ALA A 653 -10.07 31.59 19.23
N GLY A 654 -10.31 30.46 19.90
CA GLY A 654 -9.23 29.58 20.32
C GLY A 654 -8.45 29.07 19.09
N ARG A 655 -7.27 29.64 18.85
CA ARG A 655 -6.26 29.14 17.91
C ARG A 655 -5.21 28.40 18.71
N GLU A 656 -5.07 27.12 18.44
CA GLU A 656 -4.01 26.29 19.02
C GLU A 656 -3.04 25.93 17.90
N GLU A 657 -1.77 26.24 18.09
CA GLU A 657 -0.70 25.88 17.16
C GLU A 657 0.14 24.77 17.77
N LEU A 658 0.20 23.66 17.05
CA LEU A 658 1.02 22.52 17.38
C LEU A 658 2.20 22.52 16.43
N VAL A 659 3.42 22.60 16.97
CA VAL A 659 4.66 22.63 16.20
C VAL A 659 5.47 21.40 16.53
N PHE A 660 5.98 20.73 15.50
CA PHE A 660 6.69 19.46 15.61
C PHE A 660 7.99 19.52 14.82
N SER A 661 9.02 18.84 15.33
CA SER A 661 10.27 18.61 14.61
C SER A 661 10.26 17.20 14.04
N ASN A 662 10.20 17.07 12.72
CA ASN A 662 10.22 15.78 12.02
C ASN A 662 11.55 15.61 11.30
N ILE A 663 12.17 14.43 11.43
CA ILE A 663 13.35 14.03 10.67
C ILE A 663 12.92 12.89 9.75
N ALA A 664 12.95 13.14 8.43
CA ALA A 664 12.67 12.11 7.44
C ALA A 664 13.86 11.15 7.34
N GLY A 665 13.59 9.85 7.25
CA GLY A 665 14.64 8.86 7.03
C GLY A 665 15.25 8.97 5.63
N GLN A 666 16.54 8.63 5.50
CA GLN A 666 17.18 8.47 4.19
C GLN A 666 16.91 7.07 3.62
N ASP A 667 16.76 6.97 2.29
CA ASP A 667 16.42 5.77 1.48
C ASP A 667 16.28 4.43 2.22
N TYR A 668 15.04 4.00 2.45
CA TYR A 668 14.71 2.65 2.93
C TYR A 668 14.12 1.80 1.80
N ASP A 669 14.57 0.55 1.70
CA ASP A 669 14.03 -0.42 0.75
C ASP A 669 12.61 -0.82 1.14
N ALA A 670 11.63 -0.55 0.26
CA ALA A 670 10.23 -0.89 0.49
C ALA A 670 9.97 -2.41 0.60
N THR A 671 10.94 -3.26 0.26
CA THR A 671 10.88 -4.72 0.47
C THR A 671 11.26 -5.16 1.89
N LEU A 672 11.88 -4.28 2.68
CA LEU A 672 12.26 -4.51 4.09
C LEU A 672 11.20 -4.05 5.10
N LEU A 673 10.03 -3.64 4.62
CA LEU A 673 8.95 -3.00 5.40
C LEU A 673 8.19 -3.95 6.37
N ILE A 674 8.82 -5.05 6.79
CA ILE A 674 8.29 -5.96 7.82
C ILE A 674 8.75 -5.57 9.24
N CYS A 675 9.77 -4.71 9.42
CA CYS A 675 10.40 -4.54 10.74
C CYS A 675 10.68 -3.11 11.24
N LEU A 676 9.91 -2.07 10.85
CA LEU A 676 10.10 -0.73 11.44
C LEU A 676 8.78 0.00 11.81
N PRO A 677 8.33 -0.09 13.07
CA PRO A 677 7.47 0.89 13.71
C PRO A 677 8.31 1.93 14.47
N THR A 678 8.00 3.23 14.39
CA THR A 678 8.58 4.19 15.35
C THR A 678 7.66 5.38 15.64
N ILE A 679 7.31 5.51 16.92
CA ILE A 679 7.26 6.71 17.78
C ILE A 679 6.64 7.99 17.17
N MET A 680 5.50 8.41 17.72
CA MET A 680 5.33 9.81 18.12
C MET A 680 5.49 9.85 19.64
N GLY A 681 6.54 10.54 20.10
CA GLY A 681 6.73 10.84 21.51
C GLY A 681 5.79 11.96 21.90
N ASP A 682 5.03 11.74 22.97
CA ASP A 682 4.38 12.83 23.70
C ASP A 682 5.47 13.69 24.36
N TYR A 683 5.42 14.99 24.07
CA TYR A 683 5.75 16.05 25.02
C TYR A 683 4.54 16.95 25.16
#